data_AF-B4GY00-F1
#
_entry.id   AF-B4GY00-F1
#
_cell.length_a   1.000
_cell.length_b   1.000
_cell.length_c   1.000
_cell.angle_alpha   90.00
_cell.angle_beta   90.00
_cell.angle_gamma   90.00
#
_symmetry.space_group_name_H-M   'P 1'
#
loop_
_entity.id
_entity.type
_entity.pdbx_description
1 polymer ?
#
loop_
_entity_poly.entity_id
_entity_poly.type
_entity_poly.pdbx_seq_one_letter_code
_entity_poly.pdbx_strand_id
1 'polypeptide(L)'
;MSTVEVLLHEFYQPTTSNARKREIETNLLAFKSQPEAWQLCLRVATAGNSFTDNQFLWFFSTSTLEHTITRRWAQLTPSDRAQLRETLWNTYAQLGMLNGARRHRDTLAQLIALMGKREFPEQDPNYMQHCMELTKTRFALGINLLRVTSEEVVSNRGDLTTEWKQYFYSCISMCIPDVMDLVTKYLLIAVCHINGKDIQSTIPNTLMDFSLTSALPNDNQLSSSILELLGCVQHLVSWIRTELISEYFLMSILDLSQWRPANEPISLAALSVLNELLYLQKPLPYAGTLMGGVSSLLEQHNVNKQQSEMYSDKLRELLRLYTTKYAGKLMQEPEVLETFLNQLYGCTTELHGALDFTEKLDIWSPIIKAIAQQPAKITRFNQVFTQLVDEIMRRTQFEANKPELEVLDNELMEDDTPTTEWQQFLDQCFECLALLASTRGAHIVFAQVFAHWSRPQMYLMSLEHALDHGSSRSYEAARKLKHANVGEILRDFATVCQAVVRLAPLMDTSTAAPGVADEMEAQLQMLSDSLCRRCSFWPAIASEEQIWTRPPFRLIWITSATKKEGLRDDLDDIDENDVGAKRRLALLDAMVEMAKNPDIEWNEKDIIDEVNTIMFEGHDTTSAGSSFALCMMGIHKDIQEKVFAEQKAIFGDNMLRDCTFADTNEMKYLERVILETLRLYPPVPLIARRLDYDLKLASGPYTVPKGTTVIVLQYCVHRRADIYPNPTKFDPDNFLPERMANRHYYSFIPFSAGPRSCVGRKYAMLKLKVLLSTIVRNYIVHSTDTEADFKLQADIILKLENGFNISLEKRKYATVA
;
A
#
# COMPACT_ATOMS: atom_id res chain seq x y z
N MET A 1 -8.31 -29.24 34.95
CA MET A 1 -9.08 -28.06 34.50
C MET A 1 -9.09 -26.95 35.54
N SER A 2 -9.45 -27.18 36.80
CA SER A 2 -9.38 -26.14 37.86
C SER A 2 -8.00 -25.46 37.97
N THR A 3 -6.90 -26.22 37.88
CA THR A 3 -5.54 -25.64 37.86
C THR A 3 -5.29 -24.74 36.65
N VAL A 4 -5.79 -25.12 35.47
CA VAL A 4 -5.66 -24.32 34.23
C VAL A 4 -6.43 -23.01 34.37
N GLU A 5 -7.64 -23.08 34.93
CA GLU A 5 -8.47 -21.91 35.20
C GLU A 5 -7.81 -20.91 36.16
N VAL A 6 -7.22 -21.40 37.26
CA VAL A 6 -6.46 -20.56 38.20
C VAL A 6 -5.27 -19.89 37.51
N LEU A 7 -4.52 -20.64 36.69
CA LEU A 7 -3.38 -20.12 35.96
C LEU A 7 -3.78 -19.06 34.93
N LEU A 8 -4.88 -19.26 34.20
CA LEU A 8 -5.40 -18.27 33.24
C LEU A 8 -5.84 -17.00 33.95
N HIS A 9 -6.54 -17.11 35.08
CA HIS A 9 -6.94 -15.95 35.87
C HIS A 9 -5.71 -15.19 36.39
N GLU A 10 -4.68 -15.89 36.88
CA GLU A 10 -3.41 -15.30 37.28
C GLU A 10 -2.69 -14.62 36.09
N PHE A 11 -2.71 -15.23 34.91
CA PHE A 11 -2.04 -14.70 33.71
C PHE A 11 -2.59 -13.33 33.28
N TYR A 12 -3.91 -13.17 33.30
CA TYR A 12 -4.58 -11.93 32.87
C TYR A 12 -4.64 -10.84 33.97
N GLN A 13 -4.14 -11.11 35.18
CA GLN A 13 -4.07 -10.08 36.21
C GLN A 13 -3.01 -9.01 35.89
N PRO A 14 -3.32 -7.70 36.01
CA PRO A 14 -2.36 -6.62 35.77
C PRO A 14 -1.14 -6.66 36.68
N THR A 15 -1.29 -7.26 37.87
CA THR A 15 -0.26 -7.37 38.91
C THR A 15 0.75 -8.50 38.67
N THR A 16 0.51 -9.38 37.70
CA THR A 16 1.35 -10.55 37.45
C THR A 16 2.62 -10.17 36.70
N SER A 17 3.78 -10.48 37.28
CA SER A 17 5.08 -10.15 36.68
C SER A 17 5.32 -10.87 35.34
N ASN A 18 6.11 -10.26 34.44
CA ASN A 18 6.46 -10.87 33.15
C ASN A 18 7.17 -12.24 33.29
N ALA A 19 7.97 -12.42 34.35
CA ALA A 19 8.62 -13.70 34.63
C ALA A 19 7.58 -14.78 34.97
N ARG A 20 6.58 -14.45 35.80
CA ARG A 20 5.50 -15.36 36.16
C ARG A 20 4.58 -15.66 34.98
N LYS A 21 4.29 -14.68 34.12
CA LYS A 21 3.52 -14.89 32.88
C LYS A 21 4.18 -15.93 31.96
N ARG A 22 5.51 -15.85 31.77
CA ARG A 22 6.28 -16.85 30.98
C ARG A 22 6.23 -18.25 31.60
N GLU A 23 6.27 -18.36 32.93
CA GLU A 23 6.14 -19.64 33.62
C GLU A 23 4.73 -20.23 33.41
N ILE A 24 3.70 -19.41 33.55
CA ILE A 24 2.31 -19.81 33.30
C ILE A 24 2.13 -20.27 31.85
N GLU A 25 2.64 -19.52 30.87
CA GLU A 25 2.63 -19.92 29.44
C GLU A 25 3.28 -21.29 29.23
N THR A 26 4.43 -21.52 29.86
CA THR A 26 5.14 -22.82 29.77
C THR A 26 4.28 -23.95 30.32
N ASN A 27 3.60 -23.73 31.45
CA ASN A 27 2.69 -24.72 32.07
C ASN A 27 1.45 -24.98 31.20
N LEU A 28 0.89 -23.93 30.60
CA LEU A 28 -0.25 -24.03 29.69
C LEU A 28 0.11 -24.76 28.39
N LEU A 29 1.30 -24.51 27.83
CA LEU A 29 1.83 -25.25 26.68
C LEU A 29 2.09 -26.72 27.03
N ALA A 30 2.63 -27.00 28.21
CA ALA A 30 2.82 -28.37 28.69
C ALA A 30 1.46 -29.10 28.79
N PHE A 31 0.42 -28.46 29.32
CA PHE A 31 -0.93 -29.03 29.32
C PHE A 31 -1.44 -29.30 27.90
N LYS A 32 -1.33 -28.35 26.98
CA LYS A 32 -1.74 -28.52 25.56
C LYS A 32 -1.06 -29.72 24.89
N SER A 33 0.17 -30.05 25.30
CA SER A 33 0.92 -31.19 24.75
C SER A 33 0.46 -32.57 25.23
N GLN A 34 -0.37 -32.66 26.27
CA GLN A 34 -0.81 -33.94 26.83
C GLN A 34 -1.81 -34.66 25.90
N PRO A 35 -1.73 -35.99 25.71
CA PRO A 35 -2.66 -36.74 24.84
C PRO A 35 -4.14 -36.65 25.23
N GLU A 36 -4.46 -36.52 26.51
CA GLU A 36 -5.84 -36.50 27.01
C GLU A 36 -6.41 -35.08 27.16
N ALA A 37 -5.60 -34.04 26.95
CA ALA A 37 -6.01 -32.65 27.16
C ALA A 37 -7.24 -32.25 26.33
N TRP A 38 -7.34 -32.77 25.10
CA TRP A 38 -8.46 -32.49 24.21
C TRP A 38 -9.80 -32.98 24.77
N GLN A 39 -9.84 -34.10 25.51
CA GLN A 39 -11.09 -34.64 26.08
C GLN A 39 -11.64 -33.72 27.18
N LEU A 40 -10.74 -33.18 28.02
CA LEU A 40 -11.09 -32.23 29.06
C LEU A 40 -11.52 -30.89 28.45
N CYS A 41 -10.79 -30.40 27.45
CA CYS A 41 -11.12 -29.17 26.73
C CYS A 41 -12.42 -29.29 25.92
N LEU A 42 -12.73 -30.46 25.36
CA LEU A 42 -14.00 -30.71 24.66
C LEU A 42 -15.18 -30.54 25.60
N ARG A 43 -15.14 -31.17 26.78
CA ARG A 43 -16.22 -31.05 27.79
C ARG A 43 -16.44 -29.61 28.23
N VAL A 44 -15.36 -28.83 28.36
CA VAL A 44 -15.44 -27.42 28.69
C VAL A 44 -16.02 -26.62 27.52
N ALA A 45 -15.53 -26.81 26.30
CA ALA A 45 -15.98 -26.06 25.14
C ALA A 45 -17.46 -26.30 24.78
N THR A 46 -17.99 -27.48 25.11
CA THR A 46 -19.38 -27.88 24.78
C THR A 46 -20.34 -27.85 25.96
N ALA A 47 -19.91 -27.40 27.14
CA ALA A 47 -20.82 -27.20 28.26
C ALA A 47 -21.70 -25.95 28.04
N GLY A 48 -23.00 -26.06 28.29
CA GLY A 48 -24.02 -25.10 27.83
C GLY A 48 -23.78 -23.62 28.20
N ASN A 49 -23.18 -23.34 29.37
CA ASN A 49 -22.88 -21.97 29.83
C ASN A 49 -21.37 -21.66 29.89
N SER A 50 -20.52 -22.56 29.40
CA SER A 50 -19.06 -22.43 29.55
C SER A 50 -18.47 -21.12 29.01
N PHE A 51 -19.01 -20.64 27.88
CA PHE A 51 -18.59 -19.37 27.27
C PHE A 51 -18.96 -18.15 28.15
N THR A 52 -20.11 -18.17 28.81
CA THR A 52 -20.56 -17.07 29.68
C THR A 52 -19.90 -17.13 31.06
N ASP A 53 -19.62 -18.33 31.55
CA ASP A 53 -19.10 -18.55 32.90
C ASP A 53 -17.60 -18.23 32.99
N ASN A 54 -16.80 -18.63 31.99
CA ASN A 54 -15.37 -18.33 31.95
C ASN A 54 -14.82 -18.28 30.52
N GLN A 55 -14.80 -17.09 29.93
CA GLN A 55 -14.32 -16.86 28.56
C GLN A 55 -12.85 -17.26 28.36
N PHE A 56 -11.97 -17.01 29.33
CA PHE A 56 -10.54 -17.34 29.23
C PHE A 56 -10.33 -18.85 29.13
N LEU A 57 -11.01 -19.60 30.00
CA LEU A 57 -10.94 -21.06 29.99
C LEU A 57 -11.54 -21.64 28.71
N TRP A 58 -12.62 -21.03 28.21
CA TRP A 58 -13.25 -21.44 26.96
C TRP A 58 -12.31 -21.23 25.76
N PHE A 59 -11.70 -20.05 25.61
CA PHE A 59 -10.74 -19.76 24.53
C PHE A 59 -9.49 -20.64 24.59
N PHE A 60 -8.98 -20.89 25.80
CA PHE A 60 -7.88 -21.84 25.96
C PHE A 60 -8.29 -23.26 25.51
N SER A 61 -9.51 -23.68 25.84
CA SER A 61 -10.03 -25.00 25.49
C SER A 61 -10.22 -25.15 23.98
N THR A 62 -10.84 -24.16 23.31
CA THR A 62 -11.00 -24.19 21.85
C THR A 62 -9.67 -24.12 21.10
N SER A 63 -8.72 -23.32 21.58
CA SER A 63 -7.34 -23.29 21.04
C SER A 63 -6.61 -24.64 21.22
N THR A 64 -6.90 -25.36 22.31
CA THR A 64 -6.35 -26.71 22.54
C THR A 64 -6.97 -27.73 21.58
N LEU A 65 -8.28 -27.63 21.32
CA LEU A 65 -8.96 -28.45 20.31
C LEU A 65 -8.43 -28.15 18.90
N GLU A 66 -8.26 -26.88 18.54
CA GLU A 66 -7.65 -26.47 17.27
C GLU A 66 -6.25 -27.07 17.10
N HIS A 67 -5.39 -26.98 18.13
CA HIS A 67 -4.07 -27.58 18.12
C HIS A 67 -4.14 -29.11 17.93
N THR A 68 -5.10 -29.76 18.59
CA THR A 68 -5.31 -31.21 18.46
C THR A 68 -5.72 -31.58 17.04
N ILE A 69 -6.67 -30.84 16.45
CA ILE A 69 -7.15 -31.06 15.09
C ILE A 69 -6.05 -30.79 14.06
N THR A 70 -5.26 -29.73 14.23
CA THR A 70 -4.26 -29.31 13.23
C THR A 70 -2.94 -30.06 13.32
N ARG A 71 -2.45 -30.37 14.53
CA ARG A 71 -1.10 -30.93 14.74
C ARG A 71 -1.10 -32.39 15.18
N ARG A 72 -2.19 -32.89 15.77
CA ARG A 72 -2.23 -34.21 16.41
C ARG A 72 -3.30 -35.14 15.86
N TRP A 73 -3.93 -34.77 14.74
CA TRP A 73 -4.99 -35.54 14.10
C TRP A 73 -4.65 -37.02 13.90
N ALA A 74 -3.43 -37.30 13.43
CA ALA A 74 -2.95 -38.66 13.18
C ALA A 74 -2.83 -39.52 14.46
N GLN A 75 -2.73 -38.91 15.64
CA GLN A 75 -2.62 -39.61 16.93
C GLN A 75 -3.99 -40.01 17.49
N LEU A 76 -5.09 -39.45 16.97
CA LEU A 76 -6.45 -39.77 17.42
C LEU A 76 -6.95 -41.05 16.78
N THR A 77 -7.64 -41.89 17.57
CA THR A 77 -8.32 -43.08 17.05
C THR A 77 -9.57 -42.68 16.24
N PRO A 78 -10.08 -43.54 15.34
CA PRO A 78 -11.33 -43.26 14.63
C PRO A 78 -12.53 -42.97 15.56
N SER A 79 -12.56 -43.62 16.74
CA SER A 79 -13.59 -43.36 17.76
C SER A 79 -13.46 -41.96 18.37
N ASP A 80 -12.24 -41.50 18.62
CA ASP A 80 -11.99 -40.16 19.17
C ASP A 80 -12.39 -39.07 18.18
N ARG A 81 -12.09 -39.28 16.88
CA ARG A 81 -12.48 -38.37 15.79
C ARG A 81 -14.00 -38.28 15.65
N ALA A 82 -14.69 -39.42 15.69
CA ALA A 82 -16.15 -39.46 15.66
C ALA A 82 -16.77 -38.73 16.88
N GLN A 83 -16.22 -38.94 18.07
CA GLN A 83 -16.67 -38.24 19.29
C GLN A 83 -16.49 -36.72 19.17
N LEU A 84 -15.32 -36.25 18.72
CA LEU A 84 -15.07 -34.83 18.48
C LEU A 84 -16.09 -34.24 17.51
N ARG A 85 -16.29 -34.90 16.37
CA ARG A 85 -17.19 -34.47 15.30
C ARG A 85 -18.64 -34.37 15.79
N GLU A 86 -19.18 -35.43 16.37
CA GLU A 86 -20.57 -35.46 16.83
C GLU A 86 -20.83 -34.47 17.96
N THR A 87 -19.90 -34.35 18.92
CA THR A 87 -20.07 -33.45 20.07
C THR A 87 -20.04 -31.99 19.63
N LEU A 88 -19.08 -31.60 18.78
CA LEU A 88 -18.98 -30.23 18.27
C LEU A 88 -20.16 -29.89 17.34
N TRP A 89 -20.56 -30.82 16.46
CA TRP A 89 -21.71 -30.63 15.59
C TRP A 89 -23.01 -30.43 16.38
N ASN A 90 -23.31 -31.31 17.33
CA ASN A 90 -24.53 -31.23 18.14
C ASN A 90 -24.56 -29.93 18.96
N THR A 91 -23.42 -29.52 19.51
CA THR A 91 -23.30 -28.25 20.24
C THR A 91 -23.59 -27.07 19.32
N TYR A 92 -22.95 -27.03 18.15
CA TYR A 92 -23.13 -25.95 17.18
C TYR A 92 -24.57 -25.88 16.67
N ALA A 93 -25.14 -27.02 16.28
CA ALA A 93 -26.51 -27.12 15.75
C ALA A 93 -27.59 -26.78 16.78
N GLN A 94 -27.29 -26.76 18.08
CA GLN A 94 -28.21 -26.40 19.16
C GLN A 94 -28.03 -24.97 19.69
N LEU A 95 -27.04 -24.20 19.20
CA LEU A 95 -26.79 -22.82 19.65
C LEU A 95 -28.04 -21.93 19.45
N GLY A 96 -28.50 -21.26 20.50
CA GLY A 96 -29.62 -20.30 20.42
C GLY A 96 -29.18 -18.94 19.88
N MET A 97 -30.01 -18.30 19.03
CA MET A 97 -29.73 -17.02 18.36
C MET A 97 -29.65 -15.80 19.30
N LEU A 98 -29.98 -15.93 20.58
CA LEU A 98 -30.24 -14.78 21.47
C LEU A 98 -29.14 -14.48 22.51
N ASN A 99 -28.15 -15.34 22.75
CA ASN A 99 -27.18 -15.15 23.86
C ASN A 99 -25.71 -15.57 23.57
N GLY A 100 -25.34 -15.83 22.32
CA GLY A 100 -23.95 -16.18 21.96
C GLY A 100 -23.22 -15.00 21.32
N ALA A 101 -22.07 -14.59 21.85
CA ALA A 101 -21.19 -13.67 21.13
C ALA A 101 -20.85 -14.27 19.74
N ARG A 102 -20.87 -13.47 18.67
CA ARG A 102 -20.47 -13.88 17.30
C ARG A 102 -19.19 -14.74 17.30
N ARG A 103 -18.23 -14.36 18.13
CA ARG A 103 -16.96 -15.07 18.35
C ARG A 103 -17.10 -16.52 18.82
N HIS A 104 -18.11 -16.82 19.65
CA HIS A 104 -18.43 -18.18 20.11
C HIS A 104 -18.82 -19.06 18.91
N ARG A 105 -19.80 -18.59 18.13
CA ARG A 105 -20.29 -19.29 16.93
C ARG A 105 -19.17 -19.51 15.91
N ASP A 106 -18.41 -18.47 15.60
CA ASP A 106 -17.38 -18.51 14.56
C ASP A 106 -16.23 -19.46 14.92
N THR A 107 -15.82 -19.50 16.19
CA THR A 107 -14.78 -20.43 16.66
C THR A 107 -15.23 -21.89 16.58
N LEU A 108 -16.48 -22.21 16.97
CA LEU A 108 -17.00 -23.58 16.86
C LEU A 108 -17.15 -24.01 15.39
N ALA A 109 -17.64 -23.11 14.52
CA ALA A 109 -17.69 -23.36 13.08
C ALA A 109 -16.29 -23.64 12.50
N GLN A 110 -15.26 -22.92 12.97
CA GLN A 110 -13.88 -23.14 12.55
C GLN A 110 -13.35 -24.52 12.95
N LEU A 111 -13.62 -24.97 14.18
CA LEU A 111 -13.23 -26.33 14.59
C LEU A 111 -13.92 -27.40 13.71
N ILE A 112 -15.20 -27.20 13.38
CA ILE A 112 -15.95 -28.09 12.48
C ILE A 112 -15.36 -28.07 11.06
N ALA A 113 -15.04 -26.89 10.52
CA ALA A 113 -14.42 -26.74 9.20
C ALA A 113 -13.03 -27.37 9.13
N LEU A 114 -12.20 -27.24 10.17
CA LEU A 114 -10.89 -27.87 10.25
C LEU A 114 -10.97 -29.41 10.26
N MET A 115 -12.01 -29.99 10.88
CA MET A 115 -12.27 -31.42 10.78
C MET A 115 -12.76 -31.80 9.38
N GLY A 116 -13.70 -31.03 8.81
CA GLY A 116 -14.18 -31.22 7.44
C GLY A 116 -13.04 -31.23 6.42
N LYS A 117 -12.08 -30.31 6.54
CA LYS A 117 -10.87 -30.22 5.70
C LYS A 117 -10.00 -31.49 5.71
N ARG A 118 -10.10 -32.31 6.75
CA ARG A 118 -9.29 -33.52 6.97
C ARG A 118 -10.05 -34.81 6.64
N GLU A 119 -11.37 -34.80 6.79
CA GLU A 119 -12.20 -36.01 6.63
C GLU A 119 -12.98 -36.02 5.32
N PHE A 120 -13.32 -34.86 4.74
CA PHE A 120 -14.05 -34.78 3.49
C PHE A 120 -13.13 -35.01 2.28
N PRO A 121 -13.54 -35.81 1.28
CA PRO A 121 -14.79 -36.58 1.19
C PRO A 121 -14.71 -38.02 1.72
N GLU A 122 -13.51 -38.54 2.03
CA GLU A 122 -13.30 -39.99 2.25
C GLU A 122 -13.97 -40.54 3.52
N GLN A 123 -13.87 -39.82 4.64
CA GLN A 123 -14.32 -40.25 5.97
C GLN A 123 -15.61 -39.57 6.41
N ASP A 124 -15.95 -38.42 5.83
CA ASP A 124 -17.23 -37.73 6.01
C ASP A 124 -17.76 -37.25 4.65
N PRO A 125 -18.33 -38.12 3.81
CA PRO A 125 -18.78 -37.76 2.46
C PRO A 125 -19.96 -36.78 2.46
N ASN A 126 -20.72 -36.73 3.56
CA ASN A 126 -21.94 -35.92 3.66
C ASN A 126 -21.68 -34.54 4.27
N TYR A 127 -20.44 -34.19 4.60
CA TYR A 127 -20.08 -32.93 5.25
C TYR A 127 -20.71 -31.69 4.59
N MET A 128 -20.58 -31.56 3.26
CA MET A 128 -21.13 -30.41 2.55
C MET A 128 -22.66 -30.42 2.48
N GLN A 129 -23.26 -31.62 2.37
CA GLN A 129 -24.71 -31.78 2.42
C GLN A 129 -25.26 -31.36 3.79
N HIS A 130 -24.57 -31.71 4.88
CA HIS A 130 -24.93 -31.26 6.23
C HIS A 130 -24.82 -29.74 6.37
N CYS A 131 -23.81 -29.09 5.79
CA CYS A 131 -23.69 -27.62 5.78
C CYS A 131 -24.88 -26.96 5.05
N MET A 132 -25.26 -27.50 3.88
CA MET A 132 -26.41 -27.02 3.13
C MET A 132 -27.74 -27.26 3.86
N GLU A 133 -27.93 -28.44 4.46
CA GLU A 133 -29.15 -28.77 5.21
C GLU A 133 -29.29 -27.92 6.49
N LEU A 134 -28.17 -27.65 7.17
CA LEU A 134 -28.16 -26.72 8.29
C LEU A 134 -28.53 -25.30 7.84
N THR A 135 -28.15 -24.89 6.63
CA THR A 135 -28.55 -23.59 6.07
C THR A 135 -30.06 -23.54 5.82
N LYS A 136 -30.66 -24.64 5.34
CA LYS A 136 -32.10 -24.74 5.10
C LYS A 136 -32.95 -24.78 6.36
N THR A 137 -32.41 -25.30 7.46
CA THR A 137 -33.14 -25.48 8.73
C THR A 137 -32.83 -24.39 9.75
N ARG A 138 -31.59 -23.90 9.79
CA ARG A 138 -31.06 -22.89 10.70
C ARG A 138 -30.12 -21.93 9.96
N PHE A 139 -30.71 -21.04 9.19
CA PHE A 139 -30.03 -20.15 8.23
C PHE A 139 -28.72 -19.54 8.73
N ALA A 140 -28.74 -18.77 9.82
CA ALA A 140 -27.56 -18.05 10.31
C ALA A 140 -26.39 -18.97 10.72
N LEU A 141 -26.68 -20.16 11.25
CA LEU A 141 -25.65 -21.14 11.61
C LEU A 141 -25.08 -21.82 10.36
N GLY A 142 -25.94 -22.18 9.41
CA GLY A 142 -25.52 -22.82 8.16
C GLY A 142 -24.70 -21.89 7.26
N ILE A 143 -25.15 -20.65 7.06
CA ILE A 143 -24.41 -19.63 6.29
C ILE A 143 -23.04 -19.34 6.92
N ASN A 144 -22.99 -19.21 8.25
CA ASN A 144 -21.71 -19.01 8.93
C ASN A 144 -20.76 -20.21 8.74
N LEU A 145 -21.29 -21.43 8.82
CA LEU A 145 -20.48 -22.63 8.59
C LEU A 145 -19.99 -22.68 7.13
N LEU A 146 -20.84 -22.42 6.15
CA LEU A 146 -20.45 -22.35 4.74
C LEU A 146 -19.34 -21.31 4.49
N ARG A 147 -19.43 -20.13 5.12
CA ARG A 147 -18.40 -19.09 5.04
C ARG A 147 -17.07 -19.60 5.60
N VAL A 148 -17.08 -20.14 6.82
CA VAL A 148 -15.85 -20.61 7.48
C VAL A 148 -15.24 -21.82 6.74
N THR A 149 -16.08 -22.71 6.18
CA THR A 149 -15.61 -23.78 5.30
C THR A 149 -14.95 -23.22 4.04
N SER A 150 -15.53 -22.17 3.44
CA SER A 150 -14.96 -21.46 2.29
C SER A 150 -13.60 -20.83 2.64
N GLU A 151 -13.45 -20.22 3.82
CA GLU A 151 -12.18 -19.68 4.33
C GLU A 151 -11.11 -20.77 4.47
N GLU A 152 -11.47 -21.96 4.95
CA GLU A 152 -10.53 -23.07 5.08
C GLU A 152 -10.11 -23.71 3.75
N VAL A 153 -10.89 -23.55 2.67
CA VAL A 153 -10.52 -23.99 1.31
C VAL A 153 -9.33 -23.19 0.78
N VAL A 154 -9.34 -21.86 0.97
CA VAL A 154 -8.27 -20.96 0.49
C VAL A 154 -7.16 -20.72 1.53
N SER A 155 -7.28 -21.35 2.70
CA SER A 155 -6.38 -21.15 3.84
C SER A 155 -4.94 -21.63 3.59
N ASN A 156 -3.99 -20.72 3.79
CA ASN A 156 -2.55 -20.96 3.66
C ASN A 156 -1.89 -21.60 4.90
N ARG A 157 -2.67 -22.12 5.86
CA ARG A 157 -2.15 -22.78 7.07
C ARG A 157 -1.19 -23.93 6.74
N GLY A 158 -0.03 -23.99 7.39
CA GLY A 158 0.97 -25.05 7.20
C GLY A 158 0.65 -26.37 7.92
N ASP A 159 -0.64 -26.75 7.98
CA ASP A 159 -1.16 -27.88 8.75
C ASP A 159 -1.45 -29.13 7.91
N LEU A 160 -1.47 -28.99 6.58
CA LEU A 160 -1.67 -30.04 5.58
C LEU A 160 -0.71 -29.85 4.40
N THR A 161 -0.39 -30.94 3.70
CA THR A 161 0.43 -30.92 2.48
C THR A 161 -0.27 -30.16 1.35
N THR A 162 0.49 -29.53 0.46
CA THR A 162 -0.04 -28.81 -0.71
C THR A 162 -0.93 -29.69 -1.60
N GLU A 163 -0.54 -30.95 -1.80
CA GLU A 163 -1.31 -31.95 -2.58
C GLU A 163 -2.70 -32.17 -1.98
N TRP A 164 -2.78 -32.41 -0.67
CA TRP A 164 -4.06 -32.57 0.03
C TRP A 164 -4.94 -31.31 -0.07
N LYS A 165 -4.35 -30.11 0.04
CA LYS A 165 -5.11 -28.87 -0.11
C LYS A 165 -5.73 -28.73 -1.50
N GLN A 166 -4.97 -29.06 -2.55
CA GLN A 166 -5.49 -29.07 -3.93
C GLN A 166 -6.58 -30.13 -4.12
N TYR A 167 -6.42 -31.30 -3.50
CA TYR A 167 -7.43 -32.35 -3.51
C TYR A 167 -8.73 -31.89 -2.82
N PHE A 168 -8.64 -31.36 -1.60
CA PHE A 168 -9.77 -30.81 -0.87
C PHE A 168 -10.47 -29.68 -1.63
N TYR A 169 -9.70 -28.73 -2.20
CA TYR A 169 -10.21 -27.68 -3.08
C TYR A 169 -11.02 -28.25 -4.25
N SER A 170 -10.50 -29.30 -4.91
CA SER A 170 -11.17 -29.94 -6.05
C SER A 170 -12.46 -30.62 -5.63
N CYS A 171 -12.48 -31.31 -4.48
CA CYS A 171 -13.68 -31.96 -3.96
C CYS A 171 -14.76 -30.95 -3.58
N ILE A 172 -14.41 -29.88 -2.87
CA ILE A 172 -15.37 -28.83 -2.50
C ILE A 172 -15.89 -28.12 -3.75
N SER A 173 -15.02 -27.85 -4.74
CA SER A 173 -15.40 -27.25 -6.03
C SER A 173 -16.48 -28.03 -6.79
N MET A 174 -16.60 -29.33 -6.58
CA MET A 174 -17.67 -30.15 -7.17
C MET A 174 -19.04 -29.89 -6.52
N CYS A 175 -19.08 -29.46 -5.26
CA CYS A 175 -20.31 -29.15 -4.52
C CYS A 175 -20.75 -27.68 -4.66
N ILE A 176 -19.86 -26.80 -5.11
CA ILE A 176 -20.16 -25.36 -5.24
C ILE A 176 -21.37 -25.03 -6.13
N PRO A 177 -21.67 -25.73 -7.24
CA PRO A 177 -22.88 -25.43 -8.01
C PRO A 177 -24.17 -25.47 -7.17
N ASP A 178 -24.32 -26.47 -6.29
CA ASP A 178 -25.48 -26.60 -5.41
C ASP A 178 -25.50 -25.53 -4.32
N VAL A 179 -24.32 -25.17 -3.78
CA VAL A 179 -24.16 -24.08 -2.80
C VAL A 179 -24.55 -22.74 -3.44
N MET A 180 -24.13 -22.49 -4.68
CA MET A 180 -24.45 -21.27 -5.41
C MET A 180 -25.94 -21.17 -5.74
N ASP A 181 -26.60 -22.27 -6.12
CA ASP A 181 -28.05 -22.31 -6.32
C ASP A 181 -28.80 -21.96 -5.01
N LEU A 182 -28.41 -22.57 -3.89
CA LEU A 182 -29.00 -22.30 -2.57
C LEU A 182 -28.83 -20.83 -2.15
N VAL A 183 -27.60 -20.30 -2.27
CA VAL A 183 -27.29 -18.91 -1.93
C VAL A 183 -28.04 -17.93 -2.85
N THR A 184 -28.16 -18.24 -4.15
CA THR A 184 -28.94 -17.43 -5.10
C THR A 184 -30.40 -17.32 -4.69
N LYS A 185 -31.02 -18.43 -4.25
CA LYS A 185 -32.41 -18.42 -3.74
C LYS A 185 -32.58 -17.54 -2.52
N TYR A 186 -31.62 -17.57 -1.59
CA TYR A 186 -31.65 -16.67 -0.42
C TYR A 186 -31.41 -15.20 -0.77
N LEU A 187 -30.56 -14.91 -1.76
CA LEU A 187 -30.38 -13.55 -2.28
C LEU A 187 -31.68 -13.01 -2.91
N LEU A 188 -32.42 -13.84 -3.66
CA LEU A 188 -33.72 -13.45 -4.20
C LEU A 188 -34.73 -13.14 -3.09
N ILE A 189 -34.77 -13.93 -2.01
CA ILE A 189 -35.59 -13.61 -0.83
C ILE A 189 -35.17 -12.28 -0.21
N ALA A 190 -33.86 -12.04 -0.07
CA ALA A 190 -33.33 -10.79 0.47
C ALA A 190 -33.78 -9.58 -0.36
N VAL A 191 -33.73 -9.67 -1.69
CA VAL A 191 -34.22 -8.63 -2.62
C VAL A 191 -35.71 -8.37 -2.42
N CYS A 192 -36.54 -9.41 -2.31
CA CYS A 192 -37.98 -9.25 -2.04
C CYS A 192 -38.23 -8.52 -0.72
N HIS A 193 -37.55 -8.92 0.35
CA HIS A 193 -37.69 -8.31 1.66
C HIS A 193 -37.29 -6.83 1.66
N ILE A 194 -36.11 -6.51 1.11
CA ILE A 194 -35.59 -5.14 1.07
C ILE A 194 -36.45 -4.21 0.21
N ASN A 195 -37.05 -4.72 -0.86
CA ASN A 195 -37.94 -3.97 -1.73
C ASN A 195 -39.41 -3.97 -1.25
N GLY A 196 -39.74 -4.61 -0.12
CA GLY A 196 -41.11 -4.71 0.40
C GLY A 196 -42.06 -5.46 -0.53
N LYS A 197 -41.54 -6.37 -1.36
CA LYS A 197 -42.31 -7.18 -2.31
C LYS A 197 -42.65 -8.54 -1.72
N ASP A 198 -43.82 -9.04 -2.03
CA ASP A 198 -44.22 -10.39 -1.62
C ASP A 198 -43.44 -11.47 -2.39
N ILE A 199 -42.92 -12.46 -1.65
CA ILE A 199 -42.01 -13.48 -2.18
C ILE A 199 -42.73 -14.38 -3.20
N GLN A 200 -43.97 -14.77 -2.90
CA GLN A 200 -44.75 -15.72 -3.72
C GLN A 200 -45.20 -15.12 -5.06
N SER A 201 -45.42 -13.81 -5.10
CA SER A 201 -45.79 -13.10 -6.33
C SER A 201 -44.59 -12.65 -7.17
N THR A 202 -43.40 -12.51 -6.57
CA THR A 202 -42.22 -11.94 -7.26
C THR A 202 -41.29 -12.99 -7.84
N ILE A 203 -41.12 -14.15 -7.19
CA ILE A 203 -40.17 -15.19 -7.62
C ILE A 203 -40.94 -16.34 -8.29
N PRO A 204 -40.57 -16.76 -9.52
CA PRO A 204 -41.21 -17.89 -10.19
C PRO A 204 -41.14 -19.18 -9.36
N ASN A 205 -42.27 -19.90 -9.25
CA ASN A 205 -42.37 -21.18 -8.53
C ASN A 205 -41.39 -22.26 -9.03
N THR A 206 -40.91 -22.14 -10.27
CA THR A 206 -39.92 -23.05 -10.86
C THR A 206 -38.49 -22.81 -10.35
N LEU A 207 -38.22 -21.63 -9.78
CA LEU A 207 -36.91 -21.21 -9.29
C LEU A 207 -36.80 -21.28 -7.77
N MET A 208 -37.92 -21.37 -7.04
CA MET A 208 -37.96 -21.20 -5.58
C MET A 208 -38.57 -22.40 -4.85
N ASP A 209 -37.88 -22.85 -3.81
CA ASP A 209 -38.45 -23.73 -2.79
C ASP A 209 -38.92 -22.87 -1.60
N PHE A 210 -40.23 -22.68 -1.47
CA PHE A 210 -40.80 -21.81 -0.43
C PHE A 210 -40.57 -22.32 1.00
N SER A 211 -40.17 -23.58 1.18
CA SER A 211 -39.79 -24.10 2.50
C SER A 211 -38.59 -23.36 3.09
N LEU A 212 -37.73 -22.76 2.26
CA LEU A 212 -36.54 -22.00 2.68
C LEU A 212 -36.87 -20.75 3.51
N THR A 213 -38.08 -20.20 3.35
CA THR A 213 -38.52 -19.01 4.10
C THR A 213 -38.76 -19.31 5.59
N SER A 214 -39.06 -20.56 5.93
CA SER A 214 -39.36 -20.97 7.32
C SER A 214 -38.15 -20.93 8.27
N ALA A 215 -36.93 -20.99 7.73
CA ALA A 215 -35.69 -20.95 8.51
C ALA A 215 -35.11 -19.55 8.69
N LEU A 216 -35.69 -18.55 8.02
CA LEU A 216 -35.30 -17.15 8.21
C LEU A 216 -35.89 -16.62 9.52
N PRO A 217 -35.13 -15.79 10.26
CA PRO A 217 -35.64 -15.21 11.49
C PRO A 217 -36.68 -14.13 11.20
N ASN A 218 -37.43 -13.71 12.23
CA ASN A 218 -38.42 -12.62 12.15
C ASN A 218 -37.79 -11.33 11.57
N ASP A 219 -38.61 -10.46 10.97
CA ASP A 219 -38.19 -9.26 10.24
C ASP A 219 -37.09 -8.43 10.93
N ASN A 220 -37.17 -8.25 12.26
CA ASN A 220 -36.19 -7.49 13.05
C ASN A 220 -34.75 -8.05 13.01
N GLN A 221 -34.57 -9.34 12.70
CA GLN A 221 -33.26 -10.01 12.62
C GLN A 221 -32.85 -10.35 11.18
N LEU A 222 -33.78 -10.19 10.22
CA LEU A 222 -33.55 -10.58 8.84
C LEU A 222 -32.44 -9.75 8.19
N SER A 223 -32.33 -8.46 8.53
CA SER A 223 -31.24 -7.59 8.04
C SER A 223 -29.84 -8.12 8.45
N SER A 224 -29.68 -8.59 9.69
CA SER A 224 -28.42 -9.19 10.15
C SER A 224 -28.10 -10.48 9.41
N SER A 225 -29.12 -11.31 9.14
CA SER A 225 -28.99 -12.53 8.36
C SER A 225 -28.59 -12.26 6.91
N ILE A 226 -29.13 -11.20 6.29
CA ILE A 226 -28.74 -10.77 4.94
C ILE A 226 -27.27 -10.32 4.92
N LEU A 227 -26.79 -9.63 5.95
CA LEU A 227 -25.36 -9.27 6.06
C LEU A 227 -24.46 -10.50 6.18
N GLU A 228 -24.86 -11.51 6.97
CA GLU A 228 -24.11 -12.77 7.06
C GLU A 228 -24.10 -13.53 5.74
N LEU A 229 -25.23 -13.51 4.99
CA LEU A 229 -25.32 -14.05 3.65
C LEU A 229 -24.35 -13.36 2.70
N LEU A 230 -24.37 -12.02 2.65
CA LEU A 230 -23.49 -11.25 1.77
C LEU A 230 -22.02 -11.44 2.14
N GLY A 231 -21.67 -11.55 3.43
CA GLY A 231 -20.30 -11.87 3.86
C GLY A 231 -19.85 -13.28 3.43
N CYS A 232 -20.74 -14.26 3.50
CA CYS A 232 -20.48 -15.61 2.97
C CYS A 232 -20.29 -15.60 1.46
N VAL A 233 -21.19 -14.91 0.74
CA VAL A 233 -21.12 -14.73 -0.71
C VAL A 233 -19.83 -14.06 -1.11
N GLN A 234 -19.44 -12.97 -0.44
CA GLN A 234 -18.21 -12.22 -0.73
C GLN A 234 -16.99 -13.14 -0.69
N HIS A 235 -16.88 -13.98 0.36
CA HIS A 235 -15.78 -14.93 0.45
C HIS A 235 -15.87 -16.04 -0.62
N LEU A 236 -17.06 -16.59 -0.90
CA LEU A 236 -17.25 -17.59 -1.95
C LEU A 236 -16.83 -17.06 -3.33
N VAL A 237 -17.23 -15.84 -3.69
CA VAL A 237 -16.92 -15.29 -5.02
C VAL A 237 -15.44 -15.00 -5.23
N SER A 238 -14.64 -14.91 -4.16
CA SER A 238 -13.19 -14.62 -4.26
C SER A 238 -12.36 -15.71 -4.95
N TRP A 239 -12.87 -16.94 -5.04
CA TRP A 239 -12.11 -18.08 -5.59
C TRP A 239 -12.89 -18.99 -6.55
N ILE A 240 -14.22 -18.89 -6.60
CA ILE A 240 -15.02 -19.75 -7.49
C ILE A 240 -14.85 -19.37 -8.97
N ARG A 241 -15.17 -20.33 -9.85
CA ARG A 241 -15.19 -20.12 -11.30
C ARG A 241 -16.35 -19.19 -11.69
N THR A 242 -16.06 -18.22 -12.55
CA THR A 242 -17.06 -17.23 -13.03
C THR A 242 -18.24 -17.85 -13.77
N GLU A 243 -18.09 -19.05 -14.33
CA GLU A 243 -19.13 -19.84 -15.00
C GLU A 243 -20.26 -20.27 -14.07
N LEU A 244 -20.02 -20.31 -12.75
CA LEU A 244 -21.01 -20.71 -11.74
C LEU A 244 -21.90 -19.54 -11.29
N ILE A 245 -21.57 -18.32 -11.70
CA ILE A 245 -22.37 -17.13 -11.41
C ILE A 245 -23.58 -17.13 -12.35
N SER A 246 -24.78 -17.30 -11.81
CA SER A 246 -26.03 -17.21 -12.58
C SER A 246 -26.44 -15.74 -12.82
N GLU A 247 -27.30 -15.51 -13.82
CA GLU A 247 -27.83 -14.17 -14.08
C GLU A 247 -28.66 -13.64 -12.91
N TYR A 248 -29.51 -14.49 -12.32
CA TYR A 248 -30.31 -14.14 -11.14
C TYR A 248 -29.47 -13.76 -9.93
N PHE A 249 -28.34 -14.45 -9.71
CA PHE A 249 -27.38 -14.09 -8.68
C PHE A 249 -26.86 -12.67 -8.91
N LEU A 250 -26.36 -12.38 -10.11
CA LEU A 250 -25.79 -11.09 -10.45
C LEU A 250 -26.83 -9.96 -10.33
N MET A 251 -28.05 -10.17 -10.83
CA MET A 251 -29.16 -9.22 -10.70
C MET A 251 -29.51 -8.96 -9.22
N SER A 252 -29.50 -10.00 -8.38
CA SER A 252 -29.81 -9.84 -6.96
C SER A 252 -28.76 -9.00 -6.24
N ILE A 253 -27.48 -9.23 -6.52
CA ILE A 253 -26.39 -8.43 -5.95
C ILE A 253 -26.45 -6.98 -6.44
N LEU A 254 -26.71 -6.76 -7.74
CA LEU A 254 -26.87 -5.40 -8.30
C LEU A 254 -28.05 -4.64 -7.67
N ASP A 255 -29.19 -5.30 -7.49
CA ASP A 255 -30.35 -4.69 -6.82
C ASP A 255 -30.04 -4.34 -5.36
N LEU A 256 -29.42 -5.26 -4.60
CA LEU A 256 -29.04 -5.01 -3.20
C LEU A 256 -27.99 -3.90 -3.07
N SER A 257 -27.15 -3.69 -4.08
CA SER A 257 -26.10 -2.64 -4.12
C SER A 257 -26.65 -1.22 -4.29
N GLN A 258 -27.91 -1.07 -4.69
CA GLN A 258 -28.54 0.25 -4.81
C GLN A 258 -28.55 0.99 -3.48
N TRP A 259 -28.34 2.31 -3.52
CA TRP A 259 -28.31 3.15 -2.34
C TRP A 259 -29.68 3.17 -1.64
N ARG A 260 -29.71 2.81 -0.37
CA ARG A 260 -30.90 2.80 0.48
C ARG A 260 -30.54 3.31 1.88
N PRO A 261 -30.97 4.51 2.30
CA PRO A 261 -30.58 5.08 3.60
C PRO A 261 -30.94 4.20 4.80
N ALA A 262 -32.08 3.52 4.75
CA ALA A 262 -32.52 2.63 5.84
C ALA A 262 -31.73 1.31 5.92
N ASN A 263 -31.08 0.90 4.84
CA ASN A 263 -30.39 -0.38 4.69
C ASN A 263 -28.96 -0.21 4.16
N GLU A 264 -28.30 0.89 4.51
CA GLU A 264 -26.95 1.23 4.05
C GLU A 264 -25.94 0.07 4.23
N PRO A 265 -25.88 -0.65 5.38
CA PRO A 265 -24.92 -1.74 5.55
C PRO A 265 -25.08 -2.86 4.51
N ILE A 266 -26.32 -3.12 4.05
CA ILE A 266 -26.61 -4.13 3.03
C ILE A 266 -26.13 -3.65 1.66
N SER A 267 -26.37 -2.39 1.33
CA SER A 267 -25.86 -1.77 0.10
C SER A 267 -24.32 -1.82 0.03
N LEU A 268 -23.63 -1.50 1.14
CA LEU A 268 -22.17 -1.57 1.23
C LEU A 268 -21.64 -3.00 1.11
N ALA A 269 -22.29 -3.97 1.77
CA ALA A 269 -21.90 -5.37 1.69
C ALA A 269 -22.11 -5.94 0.27
N ALA A 270 -23.20 -5.59 -0.40
CA ALA A 270 -23.49 -6.01 -1.76
C ALA A 270 -22.50 -5.39 -2.78
N LEU A 271 -22.15 -4.11 -2.63
CA LEU A 271 -21.09 -3.49 -3.44
C LEU A 271 -19.75 -4.20 -3.25
N SER A 272 -19.42 -4.62 -2.02
CA SER A 272 -18.20 -5.37 -1.73
C SER A 272 -18.17 -6.72 -2.46
N VAL A 273 -19.32 -7.41 -2.53
CA VAL A 273 -19.47 -8.63 -3.34
C VAL A 273 -19.24 -8.35 -4.83
N LEU A 274 -19.75 -7.24 -5.37
CA LEU A 274 -19.49 -6.87 -6.76
C LEU A 274 -18.01 -6.58 -7.03
N ASN A 275 -17.33 -5.87 -6.12
CA ASN A 275 -15.91 -5.57 -6.26
C ASN A 275 -15.09 -6.87 -6.29
N GLU A 276 -15.36 -7.82 -5.39
CA GLU A 276 -14.73 -9.15 -5.40
C GLU A 276 -14.96 -9.91 -6.72
N LEU A 277 -16.16 -9.88 -7.28
CA LEU A 277 -16.44 -10.50 -8.59
C LEU A 277 -15.61 -9.89 -9.73
N LEU A 278 -15.32 -8.59 -9.66
CA LEU A 278 -14.51 -7.91 -10.66
C LEU A 278 -13.02 -8.16 -10.49
N TYR A 279 -12.53 -8.40 -9.27
CA TYR A 279 -11.15 -8.81 -8.99
C TYR A 279 -10.76 -10.15 -9.63
N LEU A 280 -11.72 -11.05 -9.87
CA LEU A 280 -11.45 -12.30 -10.59
C LEU A 280 -10.85 -12.05 -11.98
N GLN A 281 -9.85 -12.82 -12.41
CA GLN A 281 -9.19 -12.57 -13.70
C GLN A 281 -10.11 -12.78 -14.92
N LYS A 282 -11.04 -13.74 -14.87
CA LYS A 282 -11.95 -14.02 -15.99
C LYS A 282 -13.14 -13.04 -16.01
N PRO A 283 -13.61 -12.60 -17.19
CA PRO A 283 -14.85 -11.83 -17.28
C PRO A 283 -16.06 -12.67 -16.88
N LEU A 284 -17.06 -12.01 -16.29
CA LEU A 284 -18.35 -12.60 -15.97
C LEU A 284 -19.13 -12.98 -17.25
N PRO A 285 -19.91 -14.07 -17.23
CA PRO A 285 -20.68 -14.55 -18.38
C PRO A 285 -21.77 -13.55 -18.83
N TYR A 286 -22.48 -12.92 -17.88
CA TYR A 286 -23.60 -12.02 -18.14
C TYR A 286 -23.17 -10.55 -18.20
N ALA A 287 -22.34 -10.22 -19.19
CA ALA A 287 -21.80 -8.87 -19.34
C ALA A 287 -22.90 -7.81 -19.53
N GLY A 288 -23.94 -8.07 -20.34
CA GLY A 288 -25.03 -7.11 -20.56
C GLY A 288 -25.75 -6.71 -19.27
N THR A 289 -26.08 -7.69 -18.43
CA THR A 289 -26.70 -7.50 -17.11
C THR A 289 -25.82 -6.66 -16.19
N LEU A 290 -24.51 -6.93 -16.18
CA LEU A 290 -23.53 -6.11 -15.44
C LEU A 290 -23.49 -4.67 -15.95
N MET A 291 -23.41 -4.47 -17.28
CA MET A 291 -23.33 -3.14 -17.87
C MET A 291 -24.57 -2.31 -17.54
N GLY A 292 -25.77 -2.87 -17.71
CA GLY A 292 -27.01 -2.19 -17.35
C GLY A 292 -27.11 -1.89 -15.85
N GLY A 293 -26.68 -2.82 -15.01
CA GLY A 293 -26.68 -2.65 -13.55
C GLY A 293 -25.74 -1.56 -13.06
N VAL A 294 -24.49 -1.53 -13.56
CA VAL A 294 -23.50 -0.50 -13.20
C VAL A 294 -23.95 0.89 -13.66
N SER A 295 -24.49 1.01 -14.88
CA SER A 295 -25.05 2.28 -15.36
C SER A 295 -26.23 2.75 -14.50
N SER A 296 -27.09 1.83 -14.04
CA SER A 296 -28.19 2.17 -13.14
C SER A 296 -27.71 2.63 -11.76
N LEU A 297 -26.68 2.01 -11.20
CA LEU A 297 -26.06 2.43 -9.94
C LEU A 297 -25.44 3.83 -10.06
N LEU A 298 -24.76 4.10 -11.18
CA LEU A 298 -24.17 5.41 -11.45
C LEU A 298 -25.23 6.49 -11.68
N GLU A 299 -26.32 6.17 -12.39
CA GLU A 299 -27.47 7.06 -12.54
C GLU A 299 -28.09 7.40 -11.18
N GLN A 300 -28.34 6.40 -10.35
CA GLN A 300 -28.87 6.59 -9.00
C GLN A 300 -27.92 7.44 -8.15
N HIS A 301 -26.61 7.22 -8.29
CA HIS A 301 -25.60 8.00 -7.60
C HIS A 301 -25.64 9.48 -7.99
N ASN A 302 -25.83 9.80 -9.27
CA ASN A 302 -25.93 11.19 -9.72
C ASN A 302 -27.25 11.89 -9.29
N VAL A 303 -28.33 11.13 -9.14
CA VAL A 303 -29.66 11.65 -8.77
C VAL A 303 -29.78 11.89 -7.27
N ASN A 304 -29.30 10.95 -6.46
CA ASN A 304 -29.32 11.07 -5.01
C ASN A 304 -28.04 11.77 -4.55
N LYS A 305 -28.09 12.71 -3.61
CA LYS A 305 -26.90 13.44 -3.11
C LYS A 305 -26.68 13.27 -1.61
N GLN A 306 -27.38 12.32 -1.01
CA GLN A 306 -27.36 12.04 0.43
C GLN A 306 -26.66 10.71 0.75
N GLN A 307 -25.84 10.20 -0.16
CA GLN A 307 -25.04 8.99 0.06
C GLN A 307 -23.98 9.25 1.12
N SER A 308 -23.63 8.19 1.85
CA SER A 308 -22.46 8.21 2.71
C SER A 308 -21.17 8.16 1.90
N GLU A 309 -20.10 8.72 2.47
CA GLU A 309 -18.74 8.67 1.92
C GLU A 309 -18.31 7.22 1.63
N MET A 310 -18.51 6.32 2.59
CA MET A 310 -18.22 4.88 2.44
C MET A 310 -18.91 4.23 1.23
N TYR A 311 -20.14 4.66 0.89
CA TYR A 311 -20.84 4.14 -0.28
C TYR A 311 -20.22 4.66 -1.58
N SER A 312 -19.93 5.96 -1.63
CA SER A 312 -19.27 6.60 -2.76
C SER A 312 -17.89 5.98 -3.04
N ASP A 313 -17.10 5.66 -2.00
CA ASP A 313 -15.80 5.02 -2.15
C ASP A 313 -15.90 3.60 -2.75
N LYS A 314 -16.84 2.80 -2.25
CA LYS A 314 -17.07 1.44 -2.79
C LYS A 314 -17.59 1.47 -4.22
N LEU A 315 -18.46 2.44 -4.54
CA LEU A 315 -18.94 2.64 -5.90
C LEU A 315 -17.82 3.11 -6.83
N ARG A 316 -16.93 4.00 -6.37
CA ARG A 316 -15.74 4.43 -7.11
C ARG A 316 -14.83 3.25 -7.43
N GLU A 317 -14.55 2.40 -6.44
CA GLU A 317 -13.77 1.17 -6.63
C GLU A 317 -14.43 0.25 -7.67
N LEU A 318 -15.76 0.06 -7.58
CA LEU A 318 -16.54 -0.69 -8.56
C LEU A 318 -16.34 -0.14 -9.97
N LEU A 319 -16.50 1.17 -10.14
CA LEU A 319 -16.36 1.85 -11.44
C LEU A 319 -14.94 1.71 -12.00
N ARG A 320 -13.91 1.85 -11.17
CA ARG A 320 -12.50 1.66 -11.59
C ARG A 320 -12.23 0.25 -12.08
N LEU A 321 -12.69 -0.77 -11.32
CA LEU A 321 -12.54 -2.18 -11.70
C LEU A 321 -13.34 -2.49 -12.97
N TYR A 322 -14.55 -1.96 -13.06
CA TYR A 322 -15.44 -2.12 -14.20
C TYR A 322 -14.84 -1.52 -15.48
N THR A 323 -14.38 -0.27 -15.46
CA THR A 323 -13.76 0.36 -16.64
C THR A 323 -12.48 -0.36 -17.03
N THR A 324 -11.66 -0.79 -16.06
CA THR A 324 -10.43 -1.54 -16.33
C THR A 324 -10.69 -2.86 -17.07
N LYS A 325 -11.71 -3.62 -16.64
CA LYS A 325 -11.96 -4.98 -17.15
C LYS A 325 -12.93 -5.03 -18.33
N TYR A 326 -13.85 -4.07 -18.44
CA TYR A 326 -14.95 -4.10 -19.43
C TYR A 326 -14.89 -2.98 -20.48
N ALA A 327 -13.90 -2.06 -20.45
CA ALA A 327 -13.80 -1.00 -21.47
C ALA A 327 -13.80 -1.54 -22.91
N GLY A 328 -13.11 -2.65 -23.18
CA GLY A 328 -13.10 -3.28 -24.50
C GLY A 328 -14.48 -3.79 -24.95
N LYS A 329 -15.33 -4.24 -24.02
CA LYS A 329 -16.72 -4.66 -24.32
C LYS A 329 -17.63 -3.46 -24.49
N LEU A 330 -17.50 -2.44 -23.65
CA LEU A 330 -18.21 -1.17 -23.79
C LEU A 330 -17.97 -0.51 -25.16
N MET A 331 -16.76 -0.63 -25.71
CA MET A 331 -16.42 -0.14 -27.06
C MET A 331 -17.18 -0.85 -28.20
N GLN A 332 -17.74 -2.03 -27.95
CA GLN A 332 -18.60 -2.76 -28.89
C GLN A 332 -20.03 -2.20 -28.91
N GLU A 333 -20.44 -1.48 -27.86
CA GLU A 333 -21.78 -0.87 -27.70
C GLU A 333 -21.66 0.67 -27.53
N PRO A 334 -21.45 1.44 -28.61
CA PRO A 334 -21.11 2.87 -28.51
C PRO A 334 -22.18 3.75 -27.85
N GLU A 335 -23.46 3.40 -27.98
CA GLU A 335 -24.58 4.14 -27.36
C GLU A 335 -24.57 3.98 -25.83
N VAL A 336 -24.31 2.77 -25.35
CA VAL A 336 -24.20 2.46 -23.92
C VAL A 336 -22.98 3.15 -23.33
N LEU A 337 -21.85 3.09 -24.03
CA LEU A 337 -20.62 3.78 -23.63
C LEU A 337 -20.80 5.30 -23.57
N GLU A 338 -21.43 5.92 -24.57
CA GLU A 338 -21.69 7.37 -24.55
C GLU A 338 -22.58 7.79 -23.37
N THR A 339 -23.63 7.01 -23.09
CA THR A 339 -24.50 7.25 -21.93
C THR A 339 -23.72 7.13 -20.63
N PHE A 340 -22.90 6.07 -20.50
CA PHE A 340 -22.05 5.84 -19.34
C PHE A 340 -21.03 6.97 -19.13
N LEU A 341 -20.36 7.45 -20.19
CA LEU A 341 -19.40 8.56 -20.09
C LEU A 341 -20.06 9.87 -19.65
N ASN A 342 -21.27 10.16 -20.12
CA ASN A 342 -22.04 11.32 -19.66
C ASN A 342 -22.43 11.20 -18.18
N GLN A 343 -22.82 10.00 -17.74
CA GLN A 343 -23.10 9.73 -16.32
C GLN A 343 -21.83 9.82 -15.47
N LEU A 344 -20.70 9.32 -15.96
CA LEU A 344 -19.41 9.37 -15.28
C LEU A 344 -18.94 10.83 -15.13
N TYR A 345 -19.15 11.66 -16.14
CA TYR A 345 -18.90 13.09 -16.07
C TYR A 345 -19.73 13.77 -14.98
N GLY A 346 -21.03 13.42 -14.86
CA GLY A 346 -21.88 13.86 -13.76
C GLY A 346 -21.30 13.52 -12.38
N CYS A 347 -20.83 12.29 -12.20
CA CYS A 347 -20.23 11.81 -10.94
C CYS A 347 -18.89 12.52 -10.64
N THR A 348 -18.06 12.71 -11.67
CA THR A 348 -16.74 13.37 -11.58
C THR A 348 -16.85 14.85 -11.21
N THR A 349 -17.90 15.52 -11.67
CA THR A 349 -18.07 16.98 -11.49
C THR A 349 -18.74 17.37 -10.18
N GLU A 350 -19.19 16.41 -9.36
CA GLU A 350 -19.77 16.71 -8.05
C GLU A 350 -18.76 17.39 -7.10
N LEU A 351 -19.25 18.26 -6.21
CA LEU A 351 -18.43 19.14 -5.37
C LEU A 351 -18.11 18.48 -4.03
N HIS A 352 -17.01 17.73 -3.93
CA HIS A 352 -16.50 17.18 -2.66
C HIS A 352 -15.00 17.44 -2.43
N GLY A 353 -14.48 18.54 -2.96
CA GLY A 353 -13.07 18.92 -2.81
C GLY A 353 -12.14 18.36 -3.90
N ALA A 354 -10.86 18.68 -3.77
CA ALA A 354 -9.85 18.38 -4.79
C ALA A 354 -9.37 16.92 -4.80
N LEU A 355 -9.26 16.28 -3.63
CA LEU A 355 -8.84 14.87 -3.52
C LEU A 355 -9.89 13.91 -4.12
N ASP A 356 -11.17 14.08 -3.76
CA ASP A 356 -12.27 13.30 -4.34
C ASP A 356 -12.34 13.46 -5.88
N PHE A 357 -12.06 14.66 -6.38
CA PHE A 357 -12.00 14.91 -7.82
C PHE A 357 -10.92 14.08 -8.51
N THR A 358 -9.70 14.05 -7.96
CA THR A 358 -8.61 13.25 -8.53
C THR A 358 -8.85 11.75 -8.41
N GLU A 359 -9.40 11.27 -7.30
CA GLU A 359 -9.74 9.85 -7.16
C GLU A 359 -10.83 9.41 -8.16
N LYS A 360 -11.73 10.32 -8.56
CA LYS A 360 -12.71 10.09 -9.63
C LYS A 360 -12.08 10.17 -11.03
N LEU A 361 -11.04 10.97 -11.23
CA LEU A 361 -10.29 11.00 -12.49
C LEU A 361 -9.64 9.65 -12.83
N ASP A 362 -9.23 8.88 -11.82
CA ASP A 362 -8.63 7.55 -12.04
C ASP A 362 -9.56 6.57 -12.75
N ILE A 363 -10.88 6.74 -12.63
CA ILE A 363 -11.87 5.91 -13.34
C ILE A 363 -11.76 6.10 -14.87
N TRP A 364 -11.33 7.27 -15.32
CA TRP A 364 -11.26 7.65 -16.73
C TRP A 364 -10.06 7.03 -17.47
N SER A 365 -8.94 6.79 -16.78
CA SER A 365 -7.70 6.34 -17.40
C SER A 365 -7.86 5.04 -18.23
N PRO A 366 -8.49 3.97 -17.70
CA PRO A 366 -8.67 2.73 -18.48
C PRO A 366 -9.58 2.91 -19.71
N ILE A 367 -10.66 3.69 -19.59
CA ILE A 367 -11.62 3.86 -20.68
C ILE A 367 -11.08 4.76 -21.79
N ILE A 368 -10.34 5.82 -21.45
CA ILE A 368 -9.63 6.67 -22.42
C ILE A 368 -8.61 5.83 -23.20
N LYS A 369 -7.80 5.02 -22.52
CA LYS A 369 -6.83 4.11 -23.16
C LYS A 369 -7.50 3.12 -24.11
N ALA A 370 -8.65 2.56 -23.74
CA ALA A 370 -9.40 1.65 -24.60
C ALA A 370 -9.99 2.36 -25.84
N ILE A 371 -10.48 3.60 -25.67
CA ILE A 371 -10.98 4.42 -26.79
C ILE A 371 -9.85 4.78 -27.76
N ALA A 372 -8.65 5.08 -27.25
CA ALA A 372 -7.47 5.39 -28.05
C ALA A 372 -7.06 4.26 -29.01
N GLN A 373 -7.35 3.00 -28.67
CA GLN A 373 -7.08 1.85 -29.54
C GLN A 373 -7.99 1.79 -30.78
N GLN A 374 -9.09 2.55 -30.83
CA GLN A 374 -10.02 2.59 -31.98
C GLN A 374 -10.27 4.03 -32.48
N PRO A 375 -9.31 4.63 -33.22
CA PRO A 375 -9.37 6.05 -33.62
C PRO A 375 -10.62 6.46 -34.39
N ALA A 376 -11.21 5.53 -35.16
CA ALA A 376 -12.39 5.78 -35.98
C ALA A 376 -13.65 6.16 -35.18
N LYS A 377 -13.71 5.85 -33.88
CA LYS A 377 -14.88 6.11 -33.02
C LYS A 377 -14.71 7.30 -32.07
N ILE A 378 -13.53 7.93 -32.04
CA ILE A 378 -13.19 8.99 -31.07
C ILE A 378 -14.10 10.21 -31.23
N THR A 379 -14.48 10.56 -32.47
CA THR A 379 -15.29 11.75 -32.77
C THR A 379 -16.63 11.77 -32.03
N ARG A 380 -17.21 10.60 -31.75
CA ARG A 380 -18.45 10.46 -31.00
C ARG A 380 -18.34 10.93 -29.55
N PHE A 381 -17.17 10.74 -28.93
CA PHE A 381 -16.94 11.04 -27.51
C PHE A 381 -16.29 12.42 -27.29
N ASN A 382 -16.01 13.16 -28.36
CA ASN A 382 -15.31 14.44 -28.30
C ASN A 382 -16.02 15.45 -27.39
N GLN A 383 -17.35 15.48 -27.36
CA GLN A 383 -18.09 16.42 -26.52
C GLN A 383 -17.78 16.21 -25.03
N VAL A 384 -17.87 14.97 -24.55
CA VAL A 384 -17.59 14.64 -23.13
C VAL A 384 -16.12 14.87 -22.80
N PHE A 385 -15.20 14.54 -23.71
CA PHE A 385 -13.78 14.82 -23.51
C PHE A 385 -13.46 16.31 -23.50
N THR A 386 -14.15 17.14 -24.29
CA THR A 386 -14.00 18.60 -24.22
C THR A 386 -14.45 19.10 -22.87
N GLN A 387 -15.63 18.67 -22.41
CA GLN A 387 -16.15 19.04 -21.09
C GLN A 387 -15.20 18.60 -19.96
N LEU A 388 -14.60 17.42 -20.05
CA LEU A 388 -13.63 16.93 -19.07
C LEU A 388 -12.35 17.77 -19.03
N VAL A 389 -11.78 18.16 -20.18
CA VAL A 389 -10.61 19.05 -20.22
C VAL A 389 -10.94 20.41 -19.60
N ASP A 390 -12.09 21.00 -19.95
CA ASP A 390 -12.52 22.28 -19.38
C ASP A 390 -12.70 22.18 -17.87
N GLU A 391 -13.29 21.09 -17.38
CA GLU A 391 -13.50 20.87 -15.95
C GLU A 391 -12.18 20.67 -15.20
N ILE A 392 -11.23 19.90 -15.72
CA ILE A 392 -9.89 19.74 -15.12
C ILE A 392 -9.19 21.10 -15.01
N MET A 393 -9.23 21.90 -16.08
CA MET A 393 -8.64 23.24 -16.06
C MET A 393 -9.38 24.16 -15.09
N ARG A 394 -10.71 24.09 -15.03
CA ARG A 394 -11.51 24.87 -14.08
C ARG A 394 -11.19 24.49 -12.63
N ARG A 395 -11.01 23.20 -12.32
CA ARG A 395 -10.71 22.68 -10.96
C ARG A 395 -9.32 23.02 -10.46
N THR A 396 -8.35 23.15 -11.37
CA THR A 396 -6.96 23.51 -11.05
C THR A 396 -6.73 25.02 -10.93
N GLN A 397 -7.75 25.85 -11.18
CA GLN A 397 -7.68 27.31 -11.10
C GLN A 397 -8.15 27.86 -9.75
N PHE A 398 -7.30 28.69 -9.11
CA PHE A 398 -7.54 29.44 -7.89
C PHE A 398 -8.67 30.44 -8.04
N GLU A 399 -8.87 31.06 -9.22
CA GLU A 399 -10.01 31.98 -9.42
C GLU A 399 -11.36 31.29 -9.13
N ALA A 400 -11.48 30.00 -9.47
CA ALA A 400 -12.72 29.24 -9.33
C ALA A 400 -12.83 28.45 -8.01
N ASN A 401 -11.71 27.95 -7.45
CA ASN A 401 -11.73 27.01 -6.32
C ASN A 401 -10.77 27.37 -5.19
N LYS A 402 -10.50 28.67 -4.99
CA LYS A 402 -9.61 29.20 -3.95
C LYS A 402 -9.69 28.46 -2.59
N PRO A 403 -10.86 28.27 -1.96
CA PRO A 403 -10.92 27.70 -0.62
C PRO A 403 -10.39 26.26 -0.55
N GLU A 404 -10.54 25.49 -1.62
CA GLU A 404 -10.07 24.10 -1.71
C GLU A 404 -8.57 24.07 -2.04
N LEU A 405 -8.12 24.90 -2.99
CA LEU A 405 -6.73 24.91 -3.43
C LEU A 405 -5.78 25.55 -2.40
N GLU A 406 -6.26 26.46 -1.55
CA GLU A 406 -5.47 27.01 -0.44
C GLU A 406 -5.18 25.98 0.65
N VAL A 407 -6.00 24.93 0.79
CA VAL A 407 -5.72 23.82 1.71
C VAL A 407 -4.58 22.96 1.17
N LEU A 408 -4.57 22.70 -0.15
CA LEU A 408 -3.53 21.92 -0.83
C LEU A 408 -2.21 22.68 -1.04
N ASP A 409 -2.25 24.02 -1.25
CA ASP A 409 -1.09 24.91 -1.38
C ASP A 409 -0.43 25.20 0.00
N ASN A 410 -0.29 24.15 0.80
CA ASN A 410 0.44 24.15 2.06
C ASN A 410 1.92 23.74 1.79
N GLU A 411 2.86 24.30 2.54
CA GLU A 411 4.31 23.99 2.37
C GLU A 411 4.69 22.62 2.97
N LEU A 412 3.70 21.79 3.31
CA LEU A 412 3.90 20.47 3.87
C LEU A 412 4.04 19.49 2.71
N MET A 413 5.16 18.76 2.67
CA MET A 413 5.26 17.59 1.80
C MET A 413 4.51 16.45 2.48
N GLU A 414 3.77 15.65 1.72
CA GLU A 414 3.18 14.42 2.27
C GLU A 414 4.30 13.44 2.65
N ASP A 415 4.10 12.71 3.75
CA ASP A 415 5.10 11.86 4.40
C ASP A 415 5.68 10.74 3.50
N ASP A 416 5.04 10.43 2.37
CA ASP A 416 5.37 9.32 1.45
C ASP A 416 5.82 9.74 0.03
N THR A 417 5.81 11.03 -0.33
CA THR A 417 6.24 11.48 -1.68
C THR A 417 7.10 12.75 -1.65
N PRO A 418 8.04 12.94 -2.59
CA PRO A 418 8.85 14.17 -2.68
C PRO A 418 8.07 15.38 -3.25
N THR A 419 6.74 15.32 -3.23
CA THR A 419 5.82 16.28 -3.88
C THR A 419 4.81 16.77 -2.85
N THR A 420 4.42 18.04 -2.93
CA THR A 420 3.34 18.58 -2.08
C THR A 420 1.98 18.03 -2.51
N GLU A 421 0.99 18.08 -1.62
CA GLU A 421 -0.41 17.72 -1.95
C GLU A 421 -0.90 18.46 -3.21
N TRP A 422 -0.54 19.75 -3.32
CA TRP A 422 -0.77 20.55 -4.52
C TRP A 422 -0.12 19.97 -5.78
N GLN A 423 1.14 19.54 -5.71
CA GLN A 423 1.83 19.01 -6.88
C GLN A 423 1.27 17.64 -7.29
N GLN A 424 0.95 16.77 -6.35
CA GLN A 424 0.30 15.49 -6.65
C GLN A 424 -1.05 15.69 -7.34
N PHE A 425 -1.87 16.60 -6.82
CA PHE A 425 -3.16 16.96 -7.39
C PHE A 425 -3.00 17.44 -8.85
N LEU A 426 -2.02 18.32 -9.11
CA LEU A 426 -1.71 18.79 -10.46
C LEU A 426 -1.22 17.65 -11.36
N ASP A 427 -0.33 16.79 -10.87
CA ASP A 427 0.25 15.70 -11.66
C ASP A 427 -0.85 14.72 -12.11
N GLN A 428 -1.76 14.32 -11.22
CA GLN A 428 -2.90 13.45 -11.56
C GLN A 428 -3.84 14.12 -12.58
N CYS A 429 -4.17 15.40 -12.38
CA CYS A 429 -4.96 16.17 -13.35
C CYS A 429 -4.30 16.22 -14.73
N PHE A 430 -3.00 16.51 -14.78
CA PHE A 430 -2.26 16.70 -16.03
C PHE A 430 -1.91 15.37 -16.72
N GLU A 431 -1.81 14.27 -15.98
CA GLU A 431 -1.74 12.93 -16.57
C GLU A 431 -3.03 12.58 -17.32
N CYS A 432 -4.20 12.92 -16.76
CA CYS A 432 -5.47 12.77 -17.46
C CYS A 432 -5.53 13.64 -18.73
N LEU A 433 -5.06 14.90 -18.66
CA LEU A 433 -4.95 15.76 -19.86
C LEU A 433 -4.01 15.18 -20.91
N ALA A 434 -2.86 14.63 -20.52
CA ALA A 434 -1.90 13.98 -21.42
C ALA A 434 -2.50 12.73 -22.09
N LEU A 435 -3.28 11.93 -21.35
CA LEU A 435 -4.02 10.80 -21.89
C LEU A 435 -5.06 11.26 -22.93
N LEU A 436 -5.83 12.30 -22.64
CA LEU A 436 -6.78 12.90 -23.58
C LEU A 436 -6.08 13.47 -24.82
N ALA A 437 -4.91 14.10 -24.65
CA ALA A 437 -4.09 14.64 -25.73
C ALA A 437 -3.57 13.54 -26.66
N SER A 438 -3.09 12.44 -26.10
CA SER A 438 -2.66 11.27 -26.88
C SER A 438 -3.81 10.61 -27.66
N THR A 439 -5.05 10.74 -27.17
CA THR A 439 -6.23 10.09 -27.75
C THR A 439 -6.87 10.96 -28.84
N ARG A 440 -7.16 12.22 -28.54
CA ARG A 440 -7.92 13.13 -29.42
C ARG A 440 -7.03 13.97 -30.34
N GLY A 441 -5.73 14.04 -30.05
CA GLY A 441 -4.76 14.89 -30.74
C GLY A 441 -4.24 15.99 -29.81
N ALA A 442 -2.91 16.08 -29.71
CA ALA A 442 -2.25 16.97 -28.78
C ALA A 442 -2.58 18.45 -29.06
N HIS A 443 -2.63 18.86 -30.34
CA HIS A 443 -2.99 20.23 -30.76
C HIS A 443 -4.36 20.69 -30.26
N ILE A 444 -5.36 19.80 -30.19
CA ILE A 444 -6.72 20.13 -29.74
C ILE A 444 -6.73 20.38 -28.23
N VAL A 445 -6.13 19.46 -27.46
CA VAL A 445 -6.07 19.59 -26.00
C VAL A 445 -5.17 20.75 -25.60
N PHE A 446 -4.06 20.95 -26.31
CA PHE A 446 -3.17 22.10 -26.11
C PHE A 446 -3.90 23.41 -26.37
N ALA A 447 -4.61 23.57 -27.49
CA ALA A 447 -5.39 24.77 -27.77
C ALA A 447 -6.40 25.08 -26.67
N GLN A 448 -7.08 24.04 -26.17
CA GLN A 448 -8.08 24.15 -25.11
C GLN A 448 -7.45 24.60 -23.80
N VAL A 449 -6.38 23.93 -23.34
CA VAL A 449 -5.60 24.33 -22.14
C VAL A 449 -5.03 25.74 -22.30
N PHE A 450 -4.51 26.07 -23.48
CA PHE A 450 -3.97 27.39 -23.79
C PHE A 450 -5.05 28.48 -23.85
N ALA A 451 -6.32 28.17 -24.13
CA ALA A 451 -7.38 29.16 -24.07
C ALA A 451 -7.55 29.77 -22.67
N HIS A 452 -7.26 28.99 -21.62
CA HIS A 452 -7.23 29.46 -20.23
C HIS A 452 -6.07 30.43 -19.93
N TRP A 453 -5.07 30.53 -20.82
CA TRP A 453 -3.94 31.48 -20.73
C TRP A 453 -4.34 32.93 -21.07
N SER A 454 -5.37 33.10 -21.91
CA SER A 454 -5.75 34.40 -22.49
C SER A 454 -6.01 35.48 -21.43
N ARG A 455 -6.65 35.11 -20.33
CA ARG A 455 -7.04 36.02 -19.26
C ARG A 455 -5.86 36.43 -18.36
N PRO A 456 -5.06 35.51 -17.78
CA PRO A 456 -3.80 35.87 -17.10
C PRO A 456 -2.86 36.70 -17.98
N GLN A 457 -2.79 36.38 -19.28
CA GLN A 457 -2.02 37.16 -20.24
C GLN A 457 -2.46 38.62 -20.36
N MET A 458 -3.75 38.90 -20.48
CA MET A 458 -4.24 40.29 -20.55
C MET A 458 -3.86 41.10 -19.30
N TYR A 459 -3.90 40.47 -18.12
CA TYR A 459 -3.51 41.12 -16.87
C TYR A 459 -2.01 41.40 -16.80
N LEU A 460 -1.17 40.42 -17.16
CA LEU A 460 0.29 40.60 -17.21
C LEU A 460 0.71 41.68 -18.21
N MET A 461 0.09 41.74 -19.39
CA MET A 461 0.36 42.81 -20.37
C MET A 461 -0.04 44.19 -19.86
N SER A 462 -1.13 44.28 -19.09
CA SER A 462 -1.58 45.54 -18.48
C SER A 462 -0.62 46.03 -17.38
N LEU A 463 -0.02 45.10 -16.63
CA LEU A 463 1.01 45.36 -15.62
C LEU A 463 2.32 45.83 -16.27
N GLU A 464 2.77 45.14 -17.32
CA GLU A 464 3.97 45.47 -18.09
C GLU A 464 3.90 46.88 -18.68
N HIS A 465 2.79 47.19 -19.36
CA HIS A 465 2.55 48.52 -19.92
C HIS A 465 2.55 49.63 -18.86
N ALA A 466 2.03 49.34 -17.66
CA ALA A 466 1.98 50.29 -16.55
C ALA A 466 3.36 50.58 -15.95
N LEU A 467 4.26 49.60 -15.92
CA LEU A 467 5.62 49.72 -15.39
C LEU A 467 6.55 50.45 -16.37
N ASP A 468 6.45 50.16 -17.67
CA ASP A 468 7.29 50.78 -18.69
C ASP A 468 7.06 52.28 -18.87
N HIS A 469 5.84 52.77 -18.59
CA HIS A 469 5.43 54.13 -18.94
C HIS A 469 5.40 55.12 -17.77
N GLY A 470 5.81 54.70 -16.56
CA GLY A 470 6.15 55.59 -15.43
C GLY A 470 5.16 56.73 -15.09
N SER A 471 3.87 56.62 -15.41
CA SER A 471 2.92 57.75 -15.34
C SER A 471 1.78 57.47 -14.37
N SER A 472 1.10 58.49 -13.85
CA SER A 472 0.02 58.40 -12.85
C SER A 472 -1.17 57.48 -13.22
N ARG A 473 -1.26 56.98 -14.46
CA ARG A 473 -2.14 55.87 -14.87
C ARG A 473 -1.74 54.52 -14.25
N SER A 474 -0.49 54.36 -13.84
CA SER A 474 0.00 53.20 -13.07
C SER A 474 -0.71 53.07 -11.73
N TYR A 475 -1.11 54.19 -11.11
CA TYR A 475 -1.90 54.20 -9.89
C TYR A 475 -3.35 53.74 -10.13
N GLU A 476 -3.91 53.98 -11.31
CA GLU A 476 -5.29 53.60 -11.66
C GLU A 476 -5.37 52.14 -12.13
N ALA A 477 -4.35 51.65 -12.85
CA ALA A 477 -4.13 50.23 -13.13
C ALA A 477 -3.85 49.45 -11.84
N ALA A 478 -2.95 49.92 -10.97
CA ALA A 478 -2.69 49.35 -9.65
C ALA A 478 -3.92 49.40 -8.72
N ARG A 479 -4.77 50.42 -8.84
CA ARG A 479 -6.04 50.53 -8.09
C ARG A 479 -7.11 49.58 -8.63
N LYS A 480 -7.16 49.30 -9.94
CA LYS A 480 -7.96 48.20 -10.51
C LYS A 480 -7.39 46.83 -10.10
N LEU A 481 -6.06 46.69 -10.01
CA LEU A 481 -5.37 45.51 -9.50
C LEU A 481 -5.60 45.30 -8.00
N LYS A 482 -5.85 46.34 -7.21
CA LYS A 482 -6.23 46.21 -5.78
C LYS A 482 -7.58 45.50 -5.58
N HIS A 483 -8.40 45.41 -6.64
CA HIS A 483 -9.66 44.66 -6.67
C HIS A 483 -9.57 43.33 -7.43
N ALA A 484 -8.47 43.08 -8.16
CA ALA A 484 -8.22 41.80 -8.80
C ALA A 484 -7.27 41.00 -7.90
N ASN A 485 -7.59 39.75 -7.60
CA ASN A 485 -6.71 38.91 -6.78
C ASN A 485 -5.45 38.53 -7.57
N VAL A 486 -4.48 39.44 -7.66
CA VAL A 486 -3.26 39.28 -8.47
C VAL A 486 -2.51 37.99 -8.12
N GLY A 487 -2.51 37.60 -6.84
CA GLY A 487 -1.91 36.34 -6.40
C GLY A 487 -2.61 35.10 -6.95
N GLU A 488 -3.93 35.11 -7.13
CA GLU A 488 -4.67 34.00 -7.75
C GLU A 488 -4.36 33.92 -9.25
N ILE A 489 -4.35 35.07 -9.93
CA ILE A 489 -4.02 35.15 -11.37
C ILE A 489 -2.61 34.64 -11.66
N LEU A 490 -1.63 34.93 -10.80
CA LEU A 490 -0.25 34.45 -10.95
C LEU A 490 -0.14 32.94 -10.67
N ARG A 491 -0.90 32.40 -9.71
CA ARG A 491 -0.96 30.95 -9.47
C ARG A 491 -1.63 30.24 -10.64
N ASP A 492 -2.74 30.76 -11.15
CA ASP A 492 -3.42 30.22 -12.33
C ASP A 492 -2.49 30.23 -13.55
N PHE A 493 -1.73 31.30 -13.73
CA PHE A 493 -0.69 31.35 -14.76
C PHE A 493 0.35 30.25 -14.60
N ALA A 494 0.84 30.01 -13.38
CA ALA A 494 1.78 28.93 -13.09
C ALA A 494 1.17 27.55 -13.38
N THR A 495 -0.09 27.30 -13.00
CA THR A 495 -0.83 26.08 -13.30
C THR A 495 -0.92 25.83 -14.81
N VAL A 496 -1.32 26.83 -15.60
CA VAL A 496 -1.40 26.66 -17.07
C VAL A 496 -0.01 26.43 -17.67
N CYS A 497 1.05 27.09 -17.17
CA CYS A 497 2.42 26.82 -17.60
C CYS A 497 2.82 25.36 -17.37
N GLN A 498 2.52 24.80 -16.20
CA GLN A 498 2.83 23.41 -15.87
C GLN A 498 2.05 22.42 -16.77
N ALA A 499 0.75 22.67 -17.00
CA ALA A 499 -0.06 21.87 -17.91
C ALA A 499 0.51 21.89 -19.34
N VAL A 500 0.89 23.07 -19.84
CA VAL A 500 1.51 23.25 -21.16
C VAL A 500 2.85 22.53 -21.26
N VAL A 501 3.71 22.62 -20.23
CA VAL A 501 5.00 21.91 -20.18
C VAL A 501 4.77 20.39 -20.22
N ARG A 502 3.74 19.88 -19.54
CA ARG A 502 3.40 18.46 -19.57
C ARG A 502 2.93 17.98 -20.94
N LEU A 503 2.23 18.84 -21.69
CA LEU A 503 1.70 18.55 -23.03
C LEU A 503 2.71 18.77 -24.16
N ALA A 504 3.68 19.68 -23.99
CA ALA A 504 4.64 20.05 -25.03
C ALA A 504 5.43 18.86 -25.64
N PRO A 505 5.88 17.84 -24.88
CA PRO A 505 6.51 16.65 -25.46
C PRO A 505 5.62 15.85 -26.41
N LEU A 506 4.29 15.96 -26.28
CA LEU A 506 3.32 15.33 -27.16
C LEU A 506 3.08 16.14 -28.45
N MET A 507 3.64 17.35 -28.54
CA MET A 507 3.52 18.27 -29.68
C MET A 507 4.63 18.09 -30.72
N ASP A 508 5.16 16.88 -30.89
CA ASP A 508 6.19 16.58 -31.89
C ASP A 508 5.62 16.65 -33.32
N THR A 509 6.08 17.65 -34.08
CA THR A 509 5.64 17.90 -35.46
C THR A 509 6.23 16.92 -36.46
N SER A 510 7.28 16.16 -36.09
CA SER A 510 7.97 15.24 -37.01
C SER A 510 7.13 14.03 -37.44
N THR A 511 6.11 13.69 -36.67
CA THR A 511 5.23 12.53 -36.90
C THR A 511 3.79 12.92 -37.27
N ALA A 512 3.46 14.21 -37.30
CA ALA A 512 2.12 14.72 -37.53
C ALA A 512 1.77 14.86 -39.02
N ALA A 513 0.48 14.79 -39.35
CA ALA A 513 -0.01 15.08 -40.70
C ALA A 513 0.26 16.56 -41.06
N PRO A 514 0.53 16.92 -42.33
CA PRO A 514 1.01 18.26 -42.71
C PRO A 514 0.18 19.43 -42.16
N GLY A 515 -1.16 19.38 -42.25
CA GLY A 515 -2.02 20.46 -41.73
C GLY A 515 -2.11 20.52 -40.20
N VAL A 516 -1.84 19.41 -39.51
CA VAL A 516 -1.80 19.35 -38.04
C VAL A 516 -0.43 19.81 -37.53
N ALA A 517 0.65 19.48 -38.25
CA ALA A 517 1.99 19.93 -37.95
C ALA A 517 2.10 21.47 -38.01
N ASP A 518 1.52 22.09 -39.04
CA ASP A 518 1.47 23.55 -39.19
C ASP A 518 0.73 24.23 -38.01
N GLU A 519 -0.38 23.63 -37.56
CA GLU A 519 -1.16 24.14 -36.42
C GLU A 519 -0.40 23.99 -35.09
N MET A 520 0.28 22.86 -34.89
CA MET A 520 1.13 22.61 -33.72
C MET A 520 2.31 23.58 -33.67
N GLU A 521 2.97 23.83 -34.80
CA GLU A 521 4.09 24.76 -34.90
C GLU A 521 3.63 26.21 -34.64
N ALA A 522 2.48 26.62 -35.16
CA ALA A 522 1.88 27.93 -34.87
C ALA A 522 1.60 28.11 -33.37
N GLN A 523 1.05 27.09 -32.70
CA GLN A 523 0.77 27.11 -31.26
C GLN A 523 2.05 27.18 -30.42
N LEU A 524 3.08 26.41 -30.77
CA LEU A 524 4.39 26.43 -30.10
C LEU A 524 5.10 27.78 -30.31
N GLN A 525 4.99 28.37 -31.49
CA GLN A 525 5.55 29.71 -31.76
C GLN A 525 4.83 30.79 -30.93
N MET A 526 3.50 30.74 -30.83
CA MET A 526 2.72 31.64 -29.98
C MET A 526 3.11 31.55 -28.50
N LEU A 527 3.37 30.33 -28.01
CA LEU A 527 3.86 30.08 -26.65
C LEU A 527 5.27 30.67 -26.47
N SER A 528 6.19 30.36 -27.39
CA SER A 528 7.57 30.84 -27.36
C SER A 528 7.65 32.37 -27.35
N ASP A 529 6.92 33.04 -28.25
CA ASP A 529 6.85 34.50 -28.33
C ASP A 529 6.27 35.10 -27.05
N SER A 530 5.26 34.44 -26.46
CA SER A 530 4.63 34.88 -25.21
C SER A 530 5.55 34.75 -23.99
N LEU A 531 6.38 33.70 -23.92
CA LEU A 531 7.34 33.47 -22.84
C LEU A 531 8.58 34.36 -22.98
N CYS A 532 9.15 34.46 -24.19
CA CYS A 532 10.37 35.23 -24.46
C CYS A 532 10.20 36.72 -24.15
N ARG A 533 9.04 37.32 -24.45
CA ARG A 533 8.76 38.72 -24.13
C ARG A 533 8.67 39.00 -22.62
N ARG A 534 8.44 37.98 -21.79
CA ARG A 534 8.15 38.16 -20.35
C ARG A 534 9.34 37.82 -19.45
N CYS A 535 10.31 37.03 -19.91
CA CYS A 535 11.57 36.81 -19.18
C CYS A 535 12.36 38.11 -18.95
N SER A 536 12.19 39.13 -19.80
CA SER A 536 12.78 40.47 -19.64
C SER A 536 12.17 41.30 -18.50
N PHE A 537 10.97 40.93 -18.01
CA PHE A 537 10.21 41.66 -16.99
C PHE A 537 10.51 41.19 -15.55
N TRP A 538 10.91 39.93 -15.38
CA TRP A 538 11.13 39.28 -14.07
C TRP A 538 12.21 39.93 -13.17
N PRO A 539 13.32 40.49 -13.70
CA PRO A 539 14.31 41.17 -12.88
C PRO A 539 13.78 42.43 -12.16
N ALA A 540 12.73 43.08 -12.68
CA ALA A 540 12.17 44.30 -12.08
C ALA A 540 11.26 44.03 -10.86
N ILE A 541 10.63 42.85 -10.80
CA ILE A 541 9.78 42.40 -9.67
C ILE A 541 10.61 41.75 -8.55
N ALA A 542 11.87 41.38 -8.83
CA ALA A 542 12.78 40.69 -7.91
C ALA A 542 13.31 41.54 -6.72
N SER A 543 12.78 42.75 -6.50
CA SER A 543 13.23 43.66 -5.43
C SER A 543 12.38 43.63 -4.15
N GLU A 544 11.30 42.86 -4.10
CA GLU A 544 10.53 42.61 -2.87
C GLU A 544 10.78 41.17 -2.37
N GLU A 545 11.59 41.05 -1.32
CA GLU A 545 12.08 39.81 -0.67
C GLU A 545 10.99 38.89 -0.08
N GLN A 546 9.69 39.16 -0.26
CA GLN A 546 8.61 38.43 0.40
C GLN A 546 7.74 37.53 -0.51
N ILE A 547 7.96 37.53 -1.83
CA ILE A 547 7.15 36.72 -2.76
C ILE A 547 7.88 35.42 -3.19
N TRP A 548 9.21 35.36 -3.02
CA TRP A 548 10.07 34.32 -3.61
C TRP A 548 10.53 33.21 -2.66
N THR A 549 10.05 33.17 -1.42
CA THR A 549 10.37 32.09 -0.46
C THR A 549 9.53 30.83 -0.63
N ARG A 550 8.65 30.75 -1.65
CA ARG A 550 7.84 29.56 -1.96
C ARG A 550 8.32 28.82 -3.22
N PRO A 551 8.20 27.49 -3.29
CA PRO A 551 8.91 26.66 -4.27
C PRO A 551 8.23 26.35 -5.63
N PRO A 552 7.37 27.17 -6.30
CA PRO A 552 6.94 26.86 -7.67
C PRO A 552 7.86 27.41 -8.78
N PHE A 553 8.80 28.32 -8.50
CA PHE A 553 9.53 29.04 -9.55
C PHE A 553 10.91 28.46 -9.94
N ARG A 554 11.35 27.35 -9.32
CA ARG A 554 12.64 26.72 -9.62
C ARG A 554 12.64 25.81 -10.86
N LEU A 555 11.48 25.54 -11.46
CA LEU A 555 11.34 24.48 -12.48
C LEU A 555 11.64 24.88 -13.94
N ILE A 556 11.99 26.14 -14.24
CA ILE A 556 12.24 26.56 -15.64
C ILE A 556 13.68 26.20 -16.12
N TRP A 557 14.54 25.66 -15.26
CA TRP A 557 15.93 25.32 -15.62
C TRP A 557 16.24 23.81 -15.72
N ILE A 558 15.22 22.94 -15.74
CA ILE A 558 15.42 21.51 -16.01
C ILE A 558 14.97 21.21 -17.45
N THR A 559 15.64 21.83 -18.42
CA THR A 559 15.63 21.31 -19.79
C THR A 559 16.68 20.21 -19.90
N SER A 560 16.28 19.08 -20.49
CA SER A 560 17.10 17.90 -20.84
C SER A 560 17.41 16.87 -19.74
N ALA A 561 16.42 16.48 -18.93
CA ALA A 561 16.42 15.12 -18.41
C ALA A 561 16.06 14.16 -19.56
N THR A 562 17.07 13.77 -20.31
CA THR A 562 17.03 12.54 -21.11
C THR A 562 16.44 11.42 -20.25
N LYS A 563 15.44 10.72 -20.79
CA LYS A 563 14.84 9.52 -20.21
C LYS A 563 15.97 8.60 -19.76
N LYS A 564 16.29 8.57 -18.47
CA LYS A 564 17.28 7.64 -17.93
C LYS A 564 16.63 6.26 -17.96
N GLU A 565 16.86 5.51 -19.03
CA GLU A 565 16.59 4.07 -19.15
C GLU A 565 17.49 3.24 -18.21
N GLY A 566 17.70 3.68 -16.97
CA GLY A 566 18.74 3.15 -16.07
C GLY A 566 18.30 2.84 -14.65
N LEU A 567 17.02 3.00 -14.30
CA LEU A 567 16.47 2.48 -13.04
C LEU A 567 15.51 1.35 -13.41
N ARG A 568 16.07 0.19 -13.75
CA ARG A 568 15.35 -1.07 -13.63
C ARG A 568 15.32 -1.41 -12.15
N ASP A 569 14.14 -1.60 -11.58
CA ASP A 569 13.98 -2.15 -10.24
C ASP A 569 14.15 -3.68 -10.36
N ASP A 570 14.89 -4.31 -9.46
CA ASP A 570 15.05 -5.76 -9.39
C ASP A 570 13.73 -6.50 -9.05
N LEU A 571 12.67 -5.76 -8.71
CA LEU A 571 11.29 -6.25 -8.63
C LEU A 571 10.61 -6.42 -10.00
N ASP A 572 11.11 -5.78 -11.07
CA ASP A 572 10.53 -5.83 -12.42
C ASP A 572 10.92 -7.11 -13.19
N ASP A 573 11.97 -7.82 -12.75
CA ASP A 573 12.48 -9.06 -13.37
C ASP A 573 11.93 -10.35 -12.71
N ILE A 574 10.95 -10.24 -11.80
CA ILE A 574 10.28 -11.41 -11.24
C ILE A 574 9.31 -11.94 -12.31
N ASP A 575 9.70 -13.02 -12.98
CA ASP A 575 8.82 -13.79 -13.85
C ASP A 575 7.53 -14.14 -13.09
N GLU A 576 6.38 -13.68 -13.61
CA GLU A 576 5.04 -13.99 -13.08
C GLU A 576 4.77 -15.51 -12.97
N ASN A 577 5.68 -16.36 -13.49
CA ASN A 577 5.61 -17.81 -13.50
C ASN A 577 6.33 -18.53 -12.33
N ASP A 578 6.97 -17.84 -11.39
CA ASP A 578 7.70 -18.50 -10.29
C ASP A 578 6.75 -18.92 -9.14
N VAL A 579 5.98 -19.98 -9.39
CA VAL A 579 4.98 -20.54 -8.46
C VAL A 579 5.68 -21.14 -7.23
N GLY A 580 5.60 -20.46 -6.08
CA GLY A 580 6.00 -21.00 -4.77
C GLY A 580 7.03 -20.18 -3.99
N ALA A 581 7.60 -19.11 -4.56
CA ALA A 581 8.42 -18.16 -3.80
C ALA A 581 7.52 -17.07 -3.17
N LYS A 582 7.76 -16.70 -1.90
CA LYS A 582 7.08 -15.55 -1.29
C LYS A 582 7.43 -14.29 -2.09
N ARG A 583 6.40 -13.58 -2.58
CA ARG A 583 6.55 -12.25 -3.19
C ARG A 583 7.37 -11.37 -2.24
N ARG A 584 8.50 -10.84 -2.71
CA ARG A 584 9.28 -9.85 -1.96
C ARG A 584 8.50 -8.53 -2.04
N LEU A 585 7.94 -8.13 -0.92
CA LEU A 585 7.22 -6.86 -0.79
C LEU A 585 8.23 -5.73 -0.54
N ALA A 586 7.94 -4.54 -1.07
CA ALA A 586 8.64 -3.32 -0.65
C ALA A 586 8.40 -3.11 0.86
N LEU A 587 9.24 -2.32 1.52
CA LEU A 587 9.18 -2.14 2.98
C LEU A 587 7.79 -1.68 3.46
N LEU A 588 7.22 -0.66 2.81
CA LEU A 588 5.89 -0.15 3.13
C LEU A 588 4.82 -1.23 2.90
N ASP A 589 4.84 -1.90 1.76
CA ASP A 589 3.93 -3.02 1.47
C ASP A 589 4.02 -4.14 2.50
N ALA A 590 5.24 -4.46 2.96
CA ALA A 590 5.47 -5.48 3.99
C ALA A 590 4.90 -5.04 5.35
N MET A 591 4.99 -3.76 5.69
CA MET A 591 4.46 -3.20 6.93
C MET A 591 2.93 -3.08 6.89
N VAL A 592 2.36 -2.65 5.77
CA VAL A 592 0.91 -2.63 5.51
C VAL A 592 0.35 -4.05 5.55
N GLU A 593 1.02 -5.02 4.93
CA GLU A 593 0.61 -6.44 4.99
C GLU A 593 0.73 -7.02 6.40
N MET A 594 1.75 -6.62 7.17
CA MET A 594 1.88 -6.99 8.59
C MET A 594 0.78 -6.35 9.45
N ALA A 595 0.36 -5.13 9.17
CA ALA A 595 -0.74 -4.47 9.88
C ALA A 595 -2.10 -5.12 9.61
N LYS A 596 -2.25 -5.84 8.49
CA LYS A 596 -3.42 -6.69 8.23
C LYS A 596 -3.41 -7.98 9.06
N ASN A 597 -2.31 -8.32 9.74
CA ASN A 597 -2.26 -9.47 10.61
C ASN A 597 -3.02 -9.19 11.92
N PRO A 598 -4.12 -9.91 12.21
CA PRO A 598 -4.93 -9.68 13.40
C PRO A 598 -4.20 -9.96 14.73
N ASP A 599 -3.04 -10.61 14.69
CA ASP A 599 -2.19 -10.85 15.87
C ASP A 599 -1.23 -9.68 16.19
N ILE A 600 -1.20 -8.64 15.33
CA ILE A 600 -0.30 -7.49 15.45
C ILE A 600 -1.17 -6.22 15.56
N GLU A 601 -1.20 -5.60 16.74
CA GLU A 601 -1.87 -4.32 16.96
C GLU A 601 -0.96 -3.17 16.50
N TRP A 602 -0.98 -2.87 15.19
CA TRP A 602 -0.39 -1.65 14.63
C TRP A 602 -1.51 -0.73 14.17
N ASN A 603 -1.51 0.51 14.63
CA ASN A 603 -2.34 1.55 14.04
C ASN A 603 -1.55 2.27 12.92
N GLU A 604 -2.24 3.07 12.12
CA GLU A 604 -1.64 3.84 11.02
C GLU A 604 -0.46 4.69 11.47
N LYS A 605 -0.55 5.30 12.65
CA LYS A 605 0.54 6.10 13.21
C LYS A 605 1.77 5.25 13.54
N ASP A 606 1.61 4.01 14.02
CA ASP A 606 2.76 3.13 14.27
C ASP A 606 3.49 2.78 12.96
N ILE A 607 2.76 2.60 11.86
CA ILE A 607 3.34 2.38 10.53
C ILE A 607 4.09 3.64 10.08
N ILE A 608 3.47 4.81 10.16
CA ILE A 608 4.09 6.09 9.79
C ILE A 608 5.35 6.35 10.62
N ASP A 609 5.29 6.16 11.95
CA ASP A 609 6.42 6.38 12.86
C ASP A 609 7.60 5.44 12.51
N GLU A 610 7.33 4.17 12.19
CA GLU A 610 8.36 3.20 11.80
C GLU A 610 8.90 3.44 10.38
N VAL A 611 8.06 3.85 9.42
CA VAL A 611 8.49 4.22 8.05
C VAL A 611 9.35 5.47 8.09
N ASN A 612 8.91 6.52 8.79
CA ASN A 612 9.68 7.75 9.02
C ASN A 612 11.04 7.44 9.65
N THR A 613 11.06 6.55 10.65
CA THR A 613 12.29 6.10 11.30
C THR A 613 13.24 5.45 10.28
N ILE A 614 12.76 4.53 9.44
CA ILE A 614 13.62 3.81 8.49
C ILE A 614 14.10 4.72 7.36
N MET A 615 13.25 5.60 6.83
CA MET A 615 13.59 6.55 5.76
C MET A 615 14.62 7.57 6.24
N PHE A 616 14.38 8.20 7.39
CA PHE A 616 15.27 9.20 7.96
C PHE A 616 16.60 8.59 8.43
N GLU A 617 16.57 7.51 9.21
CA GLU A 617 17.78 6.91 9.75
C GLU A 617 18.61 6.15 8.68
N GLY A 618 17.97 5.65 7.62
CA GLY A 618 18.59 4.82 6.59
C GLY A 618 19.26 5.57 5.44
N HIS A 619 18.84 6.80 5.14
CA HIS A 619 19.34 7.57 4.00
C HIS A 619 20.64 8.33 4.33
N ASP A 620 20.57 9.26 5.27
CA ASP A 620 21.65 10.22 5.53
C ASP A 620 22.88 9.56 6.16
N THR A 621 22.67 8.62 7.09
CA THR A 621 23.76 7.90 7.75
C THR A 621 24.54 7.02 6.76
N THR A 622 23.84 6.34 5.84
CA THR A 622 24.47 5.53 4.80
C THR A 622 25.24 6.40 3.80
N SER A 623 24.66 7.54 3.42
CA SER A 623 25.30 8.49 2.50
C SER A 623 26.58 9.07 3.09
N ALA A 624 26.58 9.46 4.37
CA ALA A 624 27.79 9.89 5.06
C ALA A 624 28.82 8.75 5.16
N GLY A 625 28.39 7.55 5.57
CA GLY A 625 29.28 6.39 5.72
C GLY A 625 29.96 5.97 4.40
N SER A 626 29.21 5.94 3.29
CA SER A 626 29.77 5.64 1.97
C SER A 626 30.70 6.75 1.48
N SER A 627 30.34 8.02 1.70
CA SER A 627 31.15 9.16 1.27
C SER A 627 32.50 9.21 1.98
N PHE A 628 32.52 9.00 3.31
CA PHE A 628 33.78 8.86 4.05
C PHE A 628 34.59 7.65 3.55
N ALA A 629 33.96 6.50 3.30
CA ALA A 629 34.67 5.32 2.81
C ALA A 629 35.32 5.58 1.44
N LEU A 630 34.63 6.29 0.54
CA LEU A 630 35.16 6.70 -0.75
C LEU A 630 36.32 7.69 -0.61
N CYS A 631 36.22 8.67 0.28
CA CYS A 631 37.33 9.59 0.56
C CYS A 631 38.55 8.83 1.10
N MET A 632 38.34 7.91 2.05
CA MET A 632 39.41 7.09 2.62
C MET A 632 40.08 6.19 1.58
N MET A 633 39.32 5.55 0.69
CA MET A 633 39.89 4.80 -0.44
C MET A 633 40.55 5.71 -1.48
N GLY A 634 40.05 6.93 -1.63
CA GLY A 634 40.63 7.96 -2.50
C GLY A 634 42.01 8.42 -2.05
N ILE A 635 42.20 8.50 -0.73
CA ILE A 635 43.46 8.85 -0.06
C ILE A 635 44.41 7.64 0.01
N HIS A 636 43.92 6.49 0.50
CA HIS A 636 44.70 5.27 0.71
C HIS A 636 44.63 4.34 -0.50
N LYS A 637 45.45 4.65 -1.52
CA LYS A 637 45.47 3.91 -2.79
C LYS A 637 45.82 2.43 -2.63
N ASP A 638 46.72 2.10 -1.73
CA ASP A 638 47.10 0.72 -1.41
C ASP A 638 45.92 -0.09 -0.85
N ILE A 639 45.06 0.56 -0.05
CA ILE A 639 43.83 -0.07 0.46
C ILE A 639 42.81 -0.23 -0.66
N GLN A 640 42.63 0.79 -1.52
CA GLN A 640 41.73 0.69 -2.67
C GLN A 640 42.14 -0.45 -3.62
N GLU A 641 43.44 -0.64 -3.86
CA GLU A 641 43.96 -1.73 -4.67
C GLU A 641 43.68 -3.10 -4.07
N LYS A 642 43.82 -3.25 -2.75
CA LYS A 642 43.45 -4.50 -2.04
C LYS A 642 41.95 -4.78 -2.13
N VAL A 643 41.10 -3.76 -1.99
CA VAL A 643 39.64 -3.90 -2.20
C VAL A 643 39.37 -4.34 -3.64
N PHE A 644 40.00 -3.71 -4.63
CA PHE A 644 39.83 -4.07 -6.03
C PHE A 644 40.31 -5.48 -6.35
N ALA A 645 41.42 -5.92 -5.77
CA ALA A 645 41.92 -7.29 -5.91
C ALA A 645 40.93 -8.32 -5.33
N GLU A 646 40.32 -8.03 -4.18
CA GLU A 646 39.23 -8.83 -3.62
C GLU A 646 38.02 -8.87 -4.59
N GLN A 647 37.60 -7.73 -5.13
CA GLN A 647 36.50 -7.71 -6.10
C GLN A 647 36.83 -8.55 -7.35
N LYS A 648 38.07 -8.48 -7.84
CA LYS A 648 38.50 -9.30 -8.98
C LYS A 648 38.44 -10.81 -8.67
N ALA A 649 38.77 -11.21 -7.45
CA ALA A 649 38.68 -12.60 -7.03
C ALA A 649 37.23 -13.13 -6.96
N ILE A 650 36.26 -12.26 -6.61
CA ILE A 650 34.84 -12.61 -6.48
C ILE A 650 34.11 -12.59 -7.83
N PHE A 651 34.36 -11.56 -8.65
CA PHE A 651 33.63 -11.34 -9.89
C PHE A 651 34.29 -12.00 -11.11
N GLY A 652 35.56 -12.38 -11.01
CA GLY A 652 36.31 -13.07 -12.06
C GLY A 652 36.41 -12.23 -13.34
N ASP A 653 36.11 -12.85 -14.48
CA ASP A 653 36.19 -12.21 -15.79
C ASP A 653 35.02 -11.24 -16.05
N ASN A 654 33.88 -11.44 -15.39
CA ASN A 654 32.71 -10.56 -15.53
C ASN A 654 32.67 -9.51 -14.42
N MET A 655 33.56 -8.52 -14.52
CA MET A 655 33.66 -7.44 -13.54
C MET A 655 32.47 -6.49 -13.49
N LEU A 656 31.56 -6.54 -14.47
CA LEU A 656 30.41 -5.63 -14.60
C LEU A 656 29.05 -6.27 -14.25
N ARG A 657 28.99 -7.57 -13.95
CA ARG A 657 27.75 -8.20 -13.49
C ARG A 657 27.25 -7.60 -12.17
N ASP A 658 25.97 -7.77 -11.90
CA ASP A 658 25.38 -7.38 -10.63
C ASP A 658 25.90 -8.23 -9.46
N CYS A 659 25.92 -7.61 -8.29
CA CYS A 659 26.35 -8.22 -7.05
C CYS A 659 25.25 -9.12 -6.50
N THR A 660 25.54 -10.41 -6.30
CA THR A 660 24.62 -11.33 -5.62
C THR A 660 24.79 -11.25 -4.10
N PHE A 661 23.81 -11.75 -3.35
CA PHE A 661 23.94 -11.85 -1.88
C PHE A 661 25.14 -12.71 -1.45
N ALA A 662 25.43 -13.80 -2.17
CA ALA A 662 26.57 -14.68 -1.89
C ALA A 662 27.91 -13.93 -2.02
N ASP A 663 28.05 -13.08 -3.04
CA ASP A 663 29.25 -12.25 -3.23
C ASP A 663 29.52 -11.36 -2.01
N THR A 664 28.48 -10.78 -1.41
CA THR A 664 28.63 -9.89 -0.25
C THR A 664 29.19 -10.58 0.99
N ASN A 665 29.03 -11.91 1.11
CA ASN A 665 29.63 -12.69 2.20
C ASN A 665 31.15 -12.88 2.01
N GLU A 666 31.63 -12.82 0.76
CA GLU A 666 33.06 -12.95 0.44
C GLU A 666 33.82 -11.63 0.47
N MET A 667 33.13 -10.48 0.52
CA MET A 667 33.70 -9.13 0.62
C MET A 667 34.29 -8.82 2.02
N LYS A 668 35.21 -9.65 2.49
CA LYS A 668 35.75 -9.64 3.87
C LYS A 668 36.70 -8.45 4.10
N TYR A 669 37.54 -8.11 3.13
CA TYR A 669 38.44 -6.95 3.20
C TYR A 669 37.66 -5.65 3.05
N LEU A 670 36.74 -5.56 2.08
CA LEU A 670 35.84 -4.40 1.96
C LEU A 670 35.03 -4.18 3.24
N GLU A 671 34.53 -5.24 3.89
CA GLU A 671 33.86 -5.11 5.19
C GLU A 671 34.79 -4.47 6.23
N ARG A 672 36.04 -4.92 6.33
CA ARG A 672 37.02 -4.33 7.27
C ARG A 672 37.32 -2.85 6.97
N VAL A 673 37.37 -2.46 5.70
CA VAL A 673 37.50 -1.06 5.28
C VAL A 673 36.28 -0.23 5.71
N ILE A 674 35.07 -0.77 5.55
CA ILE A 674 33.83 -0.13 6.02
C ILE A 674 33.87 0.04 7.55
N LEU A 675 34.22 -1.01 8.29
CA LEU A 675 34.27 -0.97 9.75
C LEU A 675 35.30 0.03 10.28
N GLU A 676 36.47 0.12 9.64
CA GLU A 676 37.50 1.11 9.96
C GLU A 676 37.05 2.54 9.61
N THR A 677 36.31 2.71 8.53
CA THR A 677 35.70 3.99 8.18
C THR A 677 34.71 4.40 9.27
N LEU A 678 33.82 3.51 9.69
CA LEU A 678 32.85 3.78 10.75
C LEU A 678 33.50 3.99 12.12
N ARG A 679 34.71 3.46 12.35
CA ARG A 679 35.49 3.70 13.58
C ARG A 679 36.00 5.14 13.62
N LEU A 680 36.58 5.63 12.52
CA LEU A 680 37.11 6.99 12.48
C LEU A 680 35.99 8.02 12.26
N TYR A 681 35.08 7.76 11.34
CA TYR A 681 34.07 8.73 10.92
C TYR A 681 32.67 8.12 11.09
N PRO A 682 32.24 7.84 12.34
CA PRO A 682 30.90 7.34 12.59
C PRO A 682 29.86 8.40 12.18
N PRO A 683 28.88 8.08 11.33
CA PRO A 683 27.84 9.03 10.92
C PRO A 683 27.09 9.64 12.12
N VAL A 684 26.90 8.87 13.20
CA VAL A 684 26.35 9.36 14.47
C VAL A 684 27.48 9.41 15.51
N PRO A 685 28.14 10.56 15.73
CA PRO A 685 29.36 10.63 16.55
C PRO A 685 29.08 10.58 18.06
N LEU A 686 27.85 10.87 18.49
CA LEU A 686 27.44 10.89 19.90
C LEU A 686 26.01 10.38 20.10
N ILE A 687 25.75 9.75 21.25
CA ILE A 687 24.41 9.33 21.69
C ILE A 687 24.14 9.95 23.06
N ALA A 688 22.99 10.62 23.23
CA ALA A 688 22.55 11.15 24.51
C ALA A 688 21.29 10.45 25.03
N ARG A 689 21.21 10.24 26.35
CA ARG A 689 20.02 9.73 27.05
C ARG A 689 19.82 10.47 28.36
N ARG A 690 18.60 10.89 28.67
CA ARG A 690 18.24 11.42 29.99
C ARG A 690 17.76 10.28 30.88
N LEU A 691 18.27 10.20 32.11
CA LEU A 691 17.90 9.14 33.05
C LEU A 691 16.55 9.43 33.72
N ASP A 692 15.65 8.45 33.72
CA ASP A 692 14.35 8.55 34.41
C ASP A 692 14.36 8.02 35.85
N TYR A 693 15.49 7.45 36.26
CA TYR A 693 15.75 6.87 37.58
C TYR A 693 17.24 6.94 37.92
N ASP A 694 17.56 6.76 39.20
CA ASP A 694 18.95 6.67 39.68
C ASP A 694 19.63 5.41 39.13
N LEU A 695 20.68 5.58 38.34
CA LEU A 695 21.40 4.49 37.67
C LEU A 695 22.66 4.10 38.46
N LYS A 696 22.66 2.91 39.05
CA LYS A 696 23.87 2.32 39.64
C LYS A 696 24.79 1.78 38.54
N LEU A 697 26.03 2.28 38.48
CA LEU A 697 27.01 1.82 37.49
C LEU A 697 27.60 0.47 37.91
N ALA A 698 27.65 -0.48 36.97
CA ALA A 698 28.25 -1.79 37.22
C ALA A 698 29.76 -1.73 37.53
N SER A 699 30.42 -0.61 37.21
CA SER A 699 31.86 -0.39 37.39
C SER A 699 32.27 -0.01 38.82
N GLY A 700 31.33 0.13 39.77
CA GLY A 700 31.67 0.46 41.16
C GLY A 700 30.50 0.94 42.02
N PRO A 701 30.76 1.60 43.16
CA PRO A 701 29.71 2.06 44.09
C PRO A 701 29.00 3.34 43.62
N TYR A 702 29.11 3.70 42.34
CA TYR A 702 28.67 4.99 41.82
C TYR A 702 27.21 4.93 41.37
N THR A 703 26.43 5.93 41.76
CA THR A 703 25.05 6.13 41.31
C THR A 703 24.95 7.43 40.53
N VAL A 704 24.48 7.36 39.29
CA VAL A 704 24.18 8.54 38.46
C VAL A 704 22.74 8.98 38.78
N PRO A 705 22.50 10.21 39.23
CA PRO A 705 21.17 10.65 39.64
C PRO A 705 20.16 10.69 38.49
N LYS A 706 18.89 10.43 38.82
CA LYS A 706 17.74 10.70 37.95
C LYS A 706 17.78 12.13 37.40
N GLY A 707 17.38 12.29 36.15
CA GLY A 707 17.33 13.56 35.44
C GLY A 707 18.65 13.93 34.74
N THR A 708 19.74 13.22 35.02
CA THR A 708 21.05 13.42 34.37
C THR A 708 21.02 13.01 32.90
N THR A 709 21.57 13.82 32.00
CA THR A 709 21.82 13.44 30.61
C THR A 709 23.18 12.76 30.49
N VAL A 710 23.17 11.47 30.17
CA VAL A 710 24.36 10.67 29.90
C VAL A 710 24.66 10.74 28.41
N ILE A 711 25.89 11.13 28.05
CA ILE A 711 26.36 11.22 26.67
C ILE A 711 27.45 10.18 26.44
N VAL A 712 27.26 9.34 25.43
CA VAL A 712 28.25 8.39 24.93
C VAL A 712 28.83 8.94 23.63
N LEU A 713 30.07 9.42 23.71
CA LEU A 713 30.81 9.96 22.56
C LEU A 713 31.46 8.80 21.80
N GLN A 714 30.75 8.21 20.84
CA GLN A 714 31.26 7.11 20.02
C GLN A 714 32.58 7.47 19.35
N TYR A 715 32.66 8.68 18.78
CA TYR A 715 33.85 9.21 18.13
C TYR A 715 35.11 9.13 19.00
N CYS A 716 34.96 9.38 20.31
CA CYS A 716 36.04 9.29 21.30
C CYS A 716 36.31 7.84 21.72
N VAL A 717 35.26 7.05 21.96
CA VAL A 717 35.39 5.63 22.33
C VAL A 717 36.18 4.86 21.27
N HIS A 718 35.91 5.13 19.98
CA HIS A 718 36.54 4.47 18.85
C HIS A 718 37.99 4.93 18.59
N ARG A 719 38.49 5.93 19.34
CA ARG A 719 39.87 6.47 19.28
C ARG A 719 40.64 6.25 20.58
N ARG A 720 40.16 5.37 21.44
CA ARG A 720 40.84 5.03 22.69
C ARG A 720 42.15 4.28 22.42
N ALA A 721 43.27 4.91 22.77
CA ALA A 721 44.62 4.36 22.56
C ALA A 721 44.89 3.08 23.37
N ASP A 722 44.16 2.87 24.47
CA ASP A 722 44.21 1.64 25.27
C ASP A 722 43.48 0.46 24.60
N ILE A 723 42.70 0.72 23.54
CA ILE A 723 41.90 -0.27 22.80
C ILE A 723 42.45 -0.47 21.37
N TYR A 724 42.83 0.62 20.70
CA TYR A 724 43.28 0.61 19.31
C TYR A 724 44.74 1.01 19.21
N PRO A 725 45.64 0.11 18.76
CA PRO A 725 47.02 0.47 18.47
C PRO A 725 47.04 1.39 17.23
N ASN A 726 47.48 2.64 17.40
CA ASN A 726 47.38 3.74 16.42
C ASN A 726 45.93 4.24 16.21
N PRO A 727 45.29 4.83 17.24
CA PRO A 727 43.86 5.15 17.23
C PRO A 727 43.45 6.18 16.16
N THR A 728 44.39 6.96 15.62
CA THR A 728 44.13 7.98 14.59
C THR A 728 44.46 7.52 13.17
N LYS A 729 45.15 6.39 13.00
CA LYS A 729 45.51 5.87 11.68
C LYS A 729 44.37 5.04 11.11
N PHE A 730 44.10 5.19 9.82
CA PHE A 730 43.20 4.29 9.09
C PHE A 730 43.90 2.96 8.83
N ASP A 731 43.51 1.92 9.56
CA ASP A 731 44.05 0.57 9.45
C ASP A 731 42.92 -0.49 9.46
N PRO A 732 42.51 -1.01 8.28
CA PRO A 732 41.50 -2.07 8.19
C PRO A 732 41.86 -3.34 8.97
N ASP A 733 43.13 -3.61 9.26
CA ASP A 733 43.54 -4.78 10.03
C ASP A 733 43.14 -4.67 11.52
N ASN A 734 42.71 -3.50 12.00
CA ASN A 734 42.02 -3.36 13.28
C ASN A 734 40.76 -4.24 13.40
N PHE A 735 40.20 -4.68 12.27
CA PHE A 735 39.02 -5.54 12.19
C PHE A 735 39.35 -6.95 11.70
N LEU A 736 40.60 -7.40 11.83
CA LEU A 736 40.92 -8.82 11.73
C LEU A 736 40.15 -9.64 12.79
N PRO A 737 39.65 -10.84 12.47
CA PRO A 737 38.88 -11.66 13.40
C PRO A 737 39.56 -11.86 14.76
N GLU A 738 40.88 -12.08 14.75
CA GLU A 738 41.68 -12.30 15.95
C GLU A 738 41.79 -11.04 16.82
N ARG A 739 41.86 -9.85 16.20
CA ARG A 739 41.88 -8.58 16.93
C ARG A 739 40.51 -8.23 17.50
N MET A 740 39.45 -8.53 16.76
CA MET A 740 38.07 -8.31 17.22
C MET A 740 37.71 -9.22 18.40
N ALA A 741 38.09 -10.50 18.35
CA ALA A 741 37.82 -11.46 19.41
C ALA A 741 38.44 -11.07 20.75
N ASN A 742 39.59 -10.38 20.73
CA ASN A 742 40.31 -9.93 21.92
C ASN A 742 39.86 -8.54 22.43
N ARG A 743 38.89 -7.89 21.76
CA ARG A 743 38.44 -6.54 22.11
C ARG A 743 37.11 -6.59 22.85
N HIS A 744 36.93 -5.72 23.84
CA HIS A 744 35.66 -5.61 24.56
C HIS A 744 34.52 -5.24 23.61
N TYR A 745 33.35 -5.89 23.70
CA TYR A 745 32.23 -5.67 22.78
C TYR A 745 31.82 -4.19 22.63
N TYR A 746 31.67 -3.45 23.74
CA TYR A 746 31.31 -2.02 23.74
C TYR A 746 32.44 -1.04 23.34
N SER A 747 33.59 -1.53 22.88
CA SER A 747 34.67 -0.68 22.38
C SER A 747 34.44 -0.18 20.94
N PHE A 748 33.54 -0.83 20.22
CA PHE A 748 33.17 -0.50 18.85
C PHE A 748 31.65 -0.57 18.71
N ILE A 749 31.03 0.60 18.63
CA ILE A 749 29.57 0.78 18.70
C ILE A 749 29.02 1.73 17.62
N PRO A 750 29.44 1.62 16.34
CA PRO A 750 28.98 2.53 15.28
C PRO A 750 27.47 2.42 15.01
N PHE A 751 26.86 1.33 15.45
CA PHE A 751 25.43 1.04 15.34
C PHE A 751 24.76 1.02 16.72
N SER A 752 25.31 1.76 17.70
CA SER A 752 24.94 1.64 19.11
C SER A 752 25.11 0.19 19.63
N ALA A 753 24.60 -0.11 20.83
CA ALA A 753 24.66 -1.44 21.40
C ALA A 753 23.53 -1.71 22.43
N GLY A 754 23.33 -2.98 22.77
CA GLY A 754 22.27 -3.41 23.69
C GLY A 754 20.88 -3.46 23.04
N PRO A 755 19.79 -3.47 23.83
CA PRO A 755 18.42 -3.59 23.33
C PRO A 755 17.96 -2.46 22.39
N ARG A 756 18.68 -1.32 22.40
CA ARG A 756 18.46 -0.17 21.51
C ARG A 756 19.61 0.00 20.51
N SER A 757 20.25 -1.10 20.10
CA SER A 757 21.15 -1.11 18.94
C SER A 757 20.36 -0.83 17.67
N CYS A 758 21.01 -0.24 16.66
CA CYS A 758 20.40 0.06 15.36
C CYS A 758 19.77 -1.19 14.73
N VAL A 759 18.48 -1.11 14.44
CA VAL A 759 17.71 -2.17 13.78
C VAL A 759 18.19 -2.40 12.34
N GLY A 760 18.62 -1.33 11.66
CA GLY A 760 19.10 -1.34 10.29
C GLY A 760 20.53 -1.86 10.08
N ARG A 761 21.26 -2.27 11.13
CA ARG A 761 22.70 -2.62 11.04
C ARG A 761 23.03 -3.59 9.91
N LYS A 762 22.27 -4.68 9.77
CA LYS A 762 22.51 -5.70 8.73
C LYS A 762 22.28 -5.15 7.33
N TYR A 763 21.21 -4.38 7.17
CA TYR A 763 20.84 -3.77 5.89
C TYR A 763 21.84 -2.68 5.47
N ALA A 764 22.26 -1.82 6.40
CA ALA A 764 23.27 -0.79 6.14
C ALA A 764 24.60 -1.39 5.68
N MET A 765 25.08 -2.45 6.35
CA MET A 765 26.31 -3.13 5.93
C MET A 765 26.19 -3.75 4.53
N LEU A 766 25.03 -4.33 4.21
CA LEU A 766 24.77 -4.88 2.88
C LEU A 766 24.77 -3.77 1.82
N LYS A 767 24.04 -2.67 2.07
CA LYS A 767 23.94 -1.51 1.17
C LYS A 767 25.32 -0.87 0.92
N LEU A 768 26.13 -0.69 1.97
CA LEU A 768 27.49 -0.16 1.86
C LEU A 768 28.40 -1.09 1.03
N LYS A 769 28.35 -2.40 1.26
CA LYS A 769 29.13 -3.38 0.48
C LYS A 769 28.77 -3.33 -1.00
N VAL A 770 27.49 -3.39 -1.33
CA VAL A 770 27.02 -3.37 -2.73
C VAL A 770 27.41 -2.05 -3.40
N LEU A 771 27.13 -0.92 -2.77
CA LEU A 771 27.46 0.41 -3.29
C LEU A 771 28.96 0.58 -3.54
N LEU A 772 29.79 0.31 -2.53
CA LEU A 772 31.23 0.52 -2.60
C LEU A 772 31.90 -0.49 -3.55
N SER A 773 31.44 -1.75 -3.56
CA SER A 773 31.90 -2.74 -4.54
C SER A 773 31.62 -2.27 -5.97
N THR A 774 30.40 -1.82 -6.25
CA THR A 774 30.01 -1.34 -7.58
C THR A 774 30.84 -0.14 -8.01
N ILE A 775 31.08 0.83 -7.11
CA ILE A 775 31.93 1.98 -7.42
C ILE A 775 33.38 1.54 -7.68
N VAL A 776 33.98 0.73 -6.80
CA VAL A 776 35.40 0.33 -6.94
C VAL A 776 35.62 -0.56 -8.18
N ARG A 777 34.63 -1.36 -8.58
CA ARG A 777 34.67 -2.10 -9.86
C ARG A 777 34.59 -1.13 -11.04
N ASN A 778 33.72 -0.13 -11.02
CA ASN A 778 33.57 0.75 -12.19
C ASN A 778 34.62 1.88 -12.27
N TYR A 779 35.17 2.29 -11.13
CA TYR A 779 35.96 3.52 -11.01
C TYR A 779 37.20 3.36 -10.11
N ILE A 780 38.22 4.14 -10.42
CA ILE A 780 39.30 4.49 -9.52
C ILE A 780 38.87 5.78 -8.82
N VAL A 781 38.78 5.73 -7.49
CA VAL A 781 38.41 6.90 -6.68
C VAL A 781 39.68 7.67 -6.35
N HIS A 782 39.73 8.97 -6.62
CA HIS A 782 40.81 9.87 -6.22
C HIS A 782 40.26 10.93 -5.29
N SER A 783 40.99 11.27 -4.23
CA SER A 783 40.68 12.44 -3.39
C SER A 783 41.74 13.50 -3.65
N THR A 784 41.30 14.76 -3.71
CA THR A 784 42.18 15.93 -3.75
C THR A 784 42.65 16.35 -2.37
N ASP A 785 41.97 15.86 -1.33
CA ASP A 785 42.16 16.22 0.07
C ASP A 785 42.91 15.09 0.79
N THR A 786 43.68 15.43 1.83
CA THR A 786 44.26 14.46 2.76
C THR A 786 43.42 14.36 4.04
N GLU A 787 43.63 13.33 4.87
CA GLU A 787 42.91 13.21 6.15
C GLU A 787 43.11 14.44 7.07
N ALA A 788 44.24 15.13 6.94
CA ALA A 788 44.54 16.34 7.72
C ALA A 788 43.70 17.56 7.29
N ASP A 789 43.16 17.53 6.06
CA ASP A 789 42.33 18.61 5.50
C ASP A 789 40.85 18.47 5.92
N PHE A 790 40.47 17.35 6.53
CA PHE A 790 39.10 17.08 6.94
C PHE A 790 38.65 17.99 8.08
N LYS A 791 37.80 18.95 7.75
CA LYS A 791 37.04 19.76 8.71
C LYS A 791 35.72 19.09 9.03
N LEU A 792 35.70 18.36 10.14
CA LEU A 792 34.51 17.62 10.58
C LEU A 792 33.48 18.59 11.16
N GLN A 793 32.26 18.52 10.62
CA GLN A 793 31.08 19.20 11.15
C GLN A 793 30.10 18.16 11.68
N ALA A 794 29.70 18.33 12.94
CA ALA A 794 28.71 17.48 13.60
C ALA A 794 27.40 18.26 13.74
N ASP A 795 26.50 18.06 12.77
CA ASP A 795 25.10 18.50 12.87
C ASP A 795 24.27 17.36 13.49
N ILE A 796 23.17 16.93 12.86
CA ILE A 796 22.48 15.68 13.19
C ILE A 796 23.37 14.48 12.84
N ILE A 797 24.13 14.57 11.73
CA ILE A 797 25.12 13.58 11.30
C ILE A 797 26.50 14.21 11.13
N LEU A 798 27.54 13.38 11.17
CA LEU A 798 28.91 13.77 10.88
C LEU A 798 29.11 13.94 9.36
N LYS A 799 29.67 15.08 8.95
CA LYS A 799 30.01 15.39 7.55
C LYS A 799 31.29 16.23 7.46
N LEU A 800 31.74 16.50 6.24
CA LEU A 800 32.80 17.47 5.95
C LEU A 800 32.19 18.84 5.65
N GLU A 801 32.71 19.89 6.27
CA GLU A 801 32.24 21.29 6.09
C GLU A 801 32.25 21.71 4.61
N ASN A 802 33.29 21.30 3.87
CA ASN A 802 33.48 21.64 2.46
C ASN A 802 32.94 20.57 1.49
N GLY A 803 32.15 19.61 1.98
CA GLY A 803 31.71 18.45 1.21
C GLY A 803 32.80 17.39 1.02
N PHE A 804 32.50 16.36 0.21
CA PHE A 804 33.36 15.21 -0.03
C PHE A 804 34.07 15.34 -1.39
N ASN A 805 35.27 15.94 -1.41
CA ASN A 805 36.01 16.22 -2.64
C ASN A 805 36.72 14.96 -3.18
N ILE A 806 36.01 14.23 -4.05
CA ILE A 806 36.53 13.07 -4.77
C ILE A 806 36.27 13.22 -6.28
N SER A 807 37.18 12.66 -7.08
CA SER A 807 37.00 12.48 -8.52
C SER A 807 37.02 11.00 -8.87
N LEU A 808 36.22 10.61 -9.85
CA LEU A 808 36.08 9.23 -10.29
C LEU A 808 36.68 9.07 -11.70
N GLU A 809 37.63 8.16 -11.84
CA GLU A 809 38.21 7.79 -13.12
C GLU A 809 37.68 6.41 -13.53
N LYS A 810 37.03 6.31 -14.69
CA LYS A 810 36.43 5.04 -15.15
C LYS A 810 37.49 3.98 -15.41
N ARG A 811 37.32 2.78 -14.84
CA ARG A 811 38.18 1.64 -15.12
C ARG A 811 37.90 1.11 -16.53
N LYS A 812 38.97 0.76 -17.25
CA LYS A 812 38.89 0.14 -18.58
C LYS A 812 39.01 -1.37 -18.44
N TYR A 813 37.96 -2.08 -18.82
CA TYR A 813 37.97 -3.53 -18.97
C TYR A 813 38.13 -3.88 -20.45
N ALA A 814 38.87 -4.95 -20.75
CA ALA A 814 38.85 -5.50 -22.10
C ALA A 814 37.41 -6.00 -22.36
N THR A 815 36.76 -5.49 -23.41
CA THR A 815 35.50 -6.04 -23.90
C THR A 815 35.74 -7.50 -24.27
N VAL A 816 35.17 -8.42 -23.49
CA VAL A 816 35.06 -9.83 -23.90
C VAL A 816 34.08 -9.83 -25.08
N ALA A 817 34.59 -10.26 -26.24
CA ALA A 817 33.84 -10.35 -27.49
C ALA A 817 32.75 -11.42 -27.45
#